data_AF-A0A520AE60-F1
#
_entry.id   AF-A0A520AE60-F1
#
_cell.length_a   1.000
_cell.length_b   1.000
_cell.length_c   1.000
_cell.angle_alpha   90.00
_cell.angle_beta   90.00
_cell.angle_gamma   90.00
#
_symmetry.space_group_name_H-M   'P 1'
#
loop_
_entity.id
_entity.type
_entity.pdbx_description
1 polymer ?
#
loop_
_entity_poly.entity_id
_entity_poly.type
_entity_poly.pdbx_seq_one_letter_code
_entity_poly.pdbx_strand_id
1 'polypeptide(L)'
;MRFLLSRLSTQHALKKIDADLFVKTIEELTRLNDTLKHFVEEEEFHFIVKLIQKSLQGVSVPLTGDPLKGVQLMGLLESRNLNFDRVIFLGFNEGIIPKTSIGNSFIPDSIRRAYGLPVLENLDAISSNMVYRLLGRAKHIDFVYNGLTDENNSGEVSRILKQLAYESGFDFTYSSLQLPVATSLQAEVIIDKKDPDIQRVLQLYLTGKKKLSPSALTMYIANPIDFFFRYIAEIKEPKEVTAVIEANQIGSILHQVMEYFYSDELNKEVTASLIKLKRKTIKGLIARAFNVVMTNSQESTFEYSGMQKVVLAIVEAYVNIILNKDEEDAPFTILSLEHQIDTALSFELNGKVEQIKLYGFIDRIDERKGVTRIIDYKTGSDKLSFSAIEKVFNTDGKNINKALIQTLIYTYAYEKQSGKKGVEPILFVVKTMADGRVHFQSGRSTLAEAYLEEIKPLFLAQLQDKIAELFDVNVPFTPGRTDASQEQTEVESIAFLEPLADGFRNYRKSGPRASTEALLIDKAQLLTLTAPEMTVLLGGLRVLNINFDGSAHGVFTKTPGKLTNDFFVNLLDMSTGWKAIAEDRELYLGFERATEKPVWTATRADLVFGSHAELRAIAEVYATADAKDKFIKDFVAAWTKVMNLDRFDLA
;
A
#
# COMPACT_ATOMS: atom_id res chain seq x y z
N MET A 1 35.63 -5.65 16.60
CA MET A 1 36.27 -6.55 15.61
C MET A 1 36.91 -7.81 16.21
N ARG A 2 37.84 -7.72 17.18
CA ARG A 2 38.48 -8.92 17.78
C ARG A 2 37.48 -9.96 18.33
N PHE A 3 36.40 -9.52 18.96
CA PHE A 3 35.29 -10.37 19.41
C PHE A 3 34.53 -11.06 18.27
N LEU A 4 34.37 -10.38 17.13
CA LEU A 4 33.67 -10.91 15.95
C LEU A 4 34.53 -11.99 15.26
N LEU A 5 35.84 -11.72 15.13
CA LEU A 5 36.82 -12.68 14.64
C LEU A 5 36.93 -13.92 15.54
N SER A 6 36.94 -13.75 16.87
CA SER A 6 37.00 -14.90 17.78
C SER A 6 35.72 -15.73 17.69
N ARG A 7 34.55 -15.11 17.51
CA ARG A 7 33.27 -15.79 17.34
C ARG A 7 33.16 -16.54 16.00
N LEU A 8 33.56 -15.91 14.89
CA LEU A 8 33.54 -16.54 13.56
C LEU A 8 34.56 -17.67 13.44
N SER A 9 35.73 -17.52 14.07
CA SER A 9 36.76 -18.56 14.17
C SER A 9 36.29 -19.76 15.00
N THR A 10 35.70 -19.50 16.18
CA THR A 10 35.15 -20.57 17.06
C THR A 10 33.98 -21.31 16.43
N GLN A 11 33.27 -20.71 15.47
CA GLN A 11 32.19 -21.35 14.72
C GLN A 11 32.65 -22.03 13.41
N HIS A 12 33.97 -22.08 13.12
CA HIS A 12 34.52 -22.58 11.84
C HIS A 12 33.93 -21.94 10.57
N ALA A 13 33.36 -20.73 10.70
CA ALA A 13 32.69 -20.03 9.61
C ALA A 13 33.59 -19.00 8.92
N LEU A 14 34.78 -18.74 9.46
CA LEU A 14 35.70 -17.72 8.96
C LEU A 14 36.46 -18.22 7.72
N LYS A 15 36.18 -17.65 6.53
CA LYS A 15 36.96 -17.94 5.32
C LYS A 15 38.27 -17.14 5.34
N LYS A 16 39.31 -17.64 4.65
CA LYS A 16 40.61 -16.96 4.55
C LYS A 16 40.48 -15.53 4.03
N ILE A 17 39.63 -15.30 3.02
CA ILE A 17 39.42 -13.97 2.44
C ILE A 17 38.79 -12.99 3.45
N ASP A 18 37.88 -13.48 4.30
CA ASP A 18 37.27 -12.67 5.36
C ASP A 18 38.33 -12.29 6.38
N ALA A 19 39.19 -13.24 6.77
CA ALA A 19 40.30 -13.00 7.68
C ALA A 19 41.29 -11.97 7.13
N ASP A 20 41.71 -12.10 5.87
CA ASP A 20 42.62 -11.16 5.22
C ASP A 20 42.01 -9.76 5.14
N LEU A 21 40.71 -9.66 4.81
CA LEU A 21 39.99 -8.38 4.75
C LEU A 21 39.87 -7.72 6.13
N PHE A 22 39.63 -8.50 7.18
CA PHE A 22 39.62 -8.00 8.55
C PHE A 22 41.00 -7.49 8.98
N VAL A 23 42.07 -8.21 8.66
CA VAL A 23 43.45 -7.76 8.95
C VAL A 23 43.72 -6.43 8.24
N LYS A 24 43.43 -6.35 6.94
CA LYS A 24 43.62 -5.11 6.17
C LYS A 24 42.78 -3.95 6.71
N THR A 25 41.54 -4.22 7.11
CA THR A 25 40.66 -3.23 7.73
C THR A 25 41.24 -2.70 9.04
N ILE A 26 41.79 -3.59 9.87
CA ILE A 26 42.42 -3.20 11.14
C ILE A 26 43.67 -2.35 10.89
N GLU A 27 44.52 -2.74 9.93
CA GLU A 27 45.70 -1.94 9.55
C GLU A 27 45.31 -0.53 9.12
N GLU A 28 44.27 -0.40 8.30
CA GLU A 28 43.78 0.88 7.78
C GLU A 28 43.18 1.77 8.88
N LEU A 29 42.37 1.19 9.77
CA LEU A 29 41.84 1.90 10.94
C LEU A 29 42.95 2.31 11.91
N THR A 30 43.98 1.48 12.08
CA THR A 30 45.14 1.79 12.94
C THR A 30 45.94 2.94 12.33
N ARG A 31 46.21 2.91 11.02
CA ARG A 31 46.87 4.00 10.31
C ARG A 31 46.08 5.30 10.44
N LEU A 32 44.77 5.24 10.28
CA LEU A 32 43.89 6.41 10.41
C LEU A 32 43.94 6.98 11.84
N ASN A 33 43.82 6.11 12.85
CA ASN A 33 43.92 6.49 14.26
C ASN A 33 45.27 7.13 14.59
N ASP A 34 46.39 6.54 14.15
CA ASP A 34 47.72 7.08 14.40
C ASP A 34 47.96 8.42 13.70
N THR A 35 47.36 8.61 12.53
CA THR A 35 47.38 9.90 11.82
C THR A 35 46.56 10.94 12.58
N LEU A 36 45.32 10.62 12.94
CA LEU A 36 44.38 11.57 13.57
C LEU A 36 44.76 11.98 14.99
N LYS A 37 45.44 11.10 15.75
CA LYS A 37 45.94 11.40 17.10
C LYS A 37 46.77 12.68 17.20
N HIS A 38 47.38 13.12 16.10
CA HIS A 38 48.25 14.30 16.06
C HIS A 38 47.55 15.58 15.60
N PHE A 39 46.30 15.49 15.12
CA PHE A 39 45.60 16.61 14.48
C PHE A 39 44.22 16.91 15.08
N VAL A 40 43.67 16.04 15.92
CA VAL A 40 42.26 16.12 16.35
C VAL A 40 42.18 16.23 17.88
N GLU A 41 42.09 17.46 18.39
CA GLU A 41 41.75 17.72 19.80
C GLU A 41 40.26 18.11 19.98
N GLU A 42 39.63 18.77 19.00
CA GLU A 42 38.21 19.14 19.03
C GLU A 42 37.60 19.11 17.60
N GLU A 43 37.00 18.00 17.17
CA GLU A 43 36.24 17.97 15.90
C GLU A 43 34.88 17.28 16.01
N GLU A 44 33.95 17.72 15.14
CA GLU A 44 32.62 17.15 14.98
C GLU A 44 32.69 15.64 14.64
N PHE A 45 32.03 14.83 15.46
CA PHE A 45 31.84 13.39 15.29
C PHE A 45 31.51 12.96 13.84
N HIS A 46 30.74 13.79 13.12
CA HIS A 46 30.34 13.53 11.75
C HIS A 46 31.52 13.47 10.75
N PHE A 47 32.53 14.32 10.91
CA PHE A 47 33.70 14.34 10.04
C PHE A 47 34.56 13.08 10.22
N ILE A 48 34.81 12.68 11.47
CA ILE A 48 35.55 11.46 11.81
C ILE A 48 34.85 10.23 11.23
N VAL A 49 33.51 10.15 11.36
CA VAL A 49 32.73 9.05 10.79
C VAL A 49 32.87 9.00 9.26
N LYS A 50 32.76 10.15 8.57
CA LYS A 50 32.94 10.21 7.11
C LYS A 50 34.35 9.79 6.68
N LEU A 51 35.37 10.20 7.43
CA LEU A 51 36.76 9.86 7.15
C LEU A 51 37.02 8.35 7.31
N ILE A 52 36.47 7.75 8.38
CA ILE A 52 36.51 6.30 8.59
C ILE A 52 35.82 5.59 7.42
N GLN A 53 34.59 6.00 7.06
CA GLN A 53 33.86 5.41 5.94
C GLN A 53 34.66 5.50 4.63
N LYS A 54 35.26 6.66 4.35
CA LYS A 54 36.05 6.88 3.13
C LYS A 54 37.33 6.02 3.10
N SER A 55 38.01 5.89 4.24
CA SER A 55 39.21 5.06 4.37
C SER A 55 38.89 3.58 4.18
N LEU A 56 37.74 3.12 4.68
CA LEU A 56 37.31 1.73 4.57
C LEU A 56 36.82 1.36 3.16
N GLN A 57 36.24 2.30 2.40
CA GLN A 57 35.76 2.04 1.03
C GLN A 57 36.87 1.57 0.07
N GLY A 58 38.12 1.94 0.31
CA GLY A 58 39.26 1.57 -0.54
C GLY A 58 39.91 0.23 -0.19
N VAL A 59 39.46 -0.43 0.87
CA VAL A 59 40.10 -1.64 1.38
C VAL A 59 39.76 -2.83 0.49
N SER A 60 40.79 -3.43 -0.10
CA SER A 60 40.69 -4.65 -0.88
C SER A 60 41.82 -5.59 -0.51
N VAL A 61 41.59 -6.90 -0.71
CA VAL A 61 42.60 -7.94 -0.52
C VAL A 61 42.80 -8.71 -1.81
N PRO A 62 44.06 -9.00 -2.20
CA PRO A 62 44.31 -9.76 -3.43
C PRO A 62 43.84 -11.19 -3.27
N LEU A 63 43.19 -11.73 -4.30
CA LEU A 63 42.93 -13.16 -4.39
C LEU A 63 44.28 -13.89 -4.59
N THR A 64 44.57 -14.89 -3.75
CA THR A 64 45.80 -15.69 -3.85
C THR A 64 45.48 -17.08 -4.41
N GLY A 65 46.26 -17.52 -5.40
CA GLY A 65 46.13 -18.84 -6.05
C GLY A 65 47.49 -19.38 -6.52
N ASP A 66 47.57 -20.68 -6.80
CA ASP A 66 48.76 -21.31 -7.40
C ASP A 66 48.79 -20.95 -8.90
N PRO A 67 49.83 -20.26 -9.41
CA PRO A 67 49.88 -19.81 -10.80
C PRO A 67 50.01 -20.95 -11.82
N LEU A 68 50.33 -22.17 -11.39
CA LEU A 68 50.58 -23.32 -12.27
C LEU A 68 49.48 -24.38 -12.20
N LYS A 69 48.47 -24.22 -11.32
CA LYS A 69 47.42 -25.23 -11.11
C LYS A 69 46.05 -24.60 -10.86
N GLY A 70 45.02 -25.25 -11.40
CA GLY A 70 43.62 -24.85 -11.21
C GLY A 70 43.18 -23.69 -12.09
N VAL A 71 41.95 -23.22 -11.86
CA VAL A 71 41.33 -22.11 -12.61
C VAL A 71 41.94 -20.80 -12.13
N GLN A 72 42.45 -20.01 -13.08
CA GLN A 72 43.03 -18.70 -12.82
C GLN A 72 42.02 -17.60 -13.10
N LEU A 73 41.69 -16.78 -12.10
CA LEU A 73 40.93 -15.54 -12.29
C LEU A 73 41.90 -14.37 -12.28
N MET A 74 42.04 -13.69 -13.41
CA MET A 74 42.99 -12.61 -13.59
C MET A 74 42.39 -11.47 -14.39
N GLY A 75 42.88 -10.25 -14.16
CA GLY A 75 42.61 -9.15 -15.07
C GLY A 75 43.38 -9.32 -16.38
N LEU A 76 42.94 -8.59 -17.39
CA LEU A 76 43.56 -8.63 -18.72
C LEU A 76 45.05 -8.24 -18.60
N LEU A 77 45.31 -7.14 -17.88
CA LEU A 77 46.59 -6.69 -17.29
C LEU A 77 47.60 -7.80 -16.95
N GLU A 78 47.15 -8.70 -16.11
CA GLU A 78 47.95 -9.70 -15.41
C GLU A 78 48.26 -10.90 -16.32
N SER A 79 47.52 -11.08 -17.42
CA SER A 79 47.74 -12.15 -18.39
C SER A 79 48.95 -11.94 -19.32
N ARG A 80 49.70 -10.84 -19.14
CA ARG A 80 50.91 -10.52 -19.92
C ARG A 80 51.90 -11.67 -19.88
N ASN A 81 52.42 -12.03 -21.05
CA ASN A 81 53.39 -13.11 -21.27
C ASN A 81 52.93 -14.52 -20.87
N LEU A 82 51.67 -14.72 -20.47
CA LEU A 82 51.07 -16.02 -20.20
C LEU A 82 50.29 -16.56 -21.40
N ASN A 83 50.17 -17.89 -21.49
CA ASN A 83 49.37 -18.59 -22.49
C ASN A 83 48.54 -19.67 -21.79
N PHE A 84 47.35 -19.96 -22.32
CA PHE A 84 46.41 -20.92 -21.73
C PHE A 84 45.80 -21.79 -22.83
N ASP A 85 45.56 -23.07 -22.55
CA ASP A 85 44.84 -23.96 -23.46
C ASP A 85 43.34 -23.60 -23.57
N ARG A 86 42.75 -23.09 -22.48
CA ARG A 86 41.35 -22.63 -22.43
C ARG A 86 41.27 -21.24 -21.83
N VAL A 87 40.57 -20.33 -22.51
CA VAL A 87 40.37 -18.94 -22.08
C VAL A 87 38.87 -18.64 -22.02
N ILE A 88 38.41 -18.08 -20.91
CA ILE A 88 37.04 -17.61 -20.74
C ILE A 88 37.09 -16.11 -20.45
N PHE A 89 36.56 -15.30 -21.36
CA PHE A 89 36.42 -13.87 -21.16
C PHE A 89 35.10 -13.59 -20.46
N LEU A 90 35.15 -13.04 -19.25
CA LEU A 90 33.98 -12.61 -18.49
C LEU A 90 33.73 -11.12 -18.67
N GLY A 91 32.46 -10.72 -18.76
CA GLY A 91 32.08 -9.32 -18.94
C GLY A 91 32.58 -8.74 -20.27
N PHE A 92 32.55 -9.54 -21.35
CA PHE A 92 32.99 -9.14 -22.69
C PHE A 92 31.97 -8.20 -23.37
N ASN A 93 31.58 -7.16 -22.64
CA ASN A 93 30.62 -6.14 -23.02
C ASN A 93 31.33 -4.90 -23.55
N GLU A 94 30.62 -4.15 -24.38
CA GLU A 94 31.05 -2.83 -24.82
C GLU A 94 31.18 -1.87 -23.62
N GLY A 95 32.25 -1.07 -23.57
CA GLY A 95 32.56 -0.20 -22.42
C GLY A 95 33.37 -0.86 -21.30
N ILE A 96 33.37 -2.20 -21.21
CA ILE A 96 34.22 -2.95 -20.28
C ILE A 96 35.50 -3.39 -20.99
N ILE A 97 35.36 -4.05 -22.13
CA ILE A 97 36.47 -4.48 -23.00
C ILE A 97 36.14 -4.06 -24.44
N PRO A 98 36.81 -3.06 -25.02
CA PRO A 98 37.78 -2.15 -24.40
C PRO A 98 37.10 -1.17 -23.42
N LYS A 99 37.88 -0.62 -22.47
CA LYS A 99 37.39 0.46 -21.59
C LYS A 99 37.11 1.72 -22.39
N THR A 100 35.99 2.40 -22.12
CA THR A 100 35.58 3.65 -22.79
C THR A 100 35.97 4.92 -22.05
N SER A 101 36.54 4.81 -20.85
CA SER A 101 37.03 5.98 -20.08
C SER A 101 38.41 5.74 -19.47
N ILE A 102 39.18 6.81 -19.41
CA ILE A 102 40.36 6.89 -18.56
C ILE A 102 39.85 7.36 -17.19
N GLY A 103 40.27 6.72 -16.10
CA GLY A 103 39.87 7.14 -14.75
C GLY A 103 40.15 8.63 -14.50
N ASN A 104 39.48 9.20 -13.48
CA ASN A 104 39.54 10.63 -13.16
C ASN A 104 40.98 11.17 -13.17
N SER A 105 41.31 11.96 -14.20
CA SER A 105 42.63 12.56 -14.38
C SER A 105 42.50 14.06 -14.23
N PHE A 106 43.39 14.67 -13.45
CA PHE A 106 43.55 16.13 -13.40
C PHE A 106 44.15 16.70 -14.68
N ILE A 107 44.64 15.86 -15.60
CA ILE A 107 45.25 16.28 -16.87
C ILE A 107 44.22 16.11 -18.00
N PRO A 108 43.79 17.21 -18.66
CA PRO A 108 42.92 17.15 -19.83
C PRO A 108 43.49 16.28 -20.96
N ASP A 109 42.61 15.69 -21.78
CA ASP A 109 42.99 14.84 -22.91
C ASP A 109 43.90 15.58 -23.92
N SER A 110 43.62 16.85 -24.22
CA SER A 110 44.42 17.68 -25.13
C SER A 110 45.87 17.82 -24.69
N ILE A 111 46.10 17.99 -23.37
CA ILE A 111 47.45 18.07 -22.80
C ILE A 111 48.13 16.70 -22.87
N ARG A 112 47.40 15.62 -22.60
CA ARG A 112 47.95 14.26 -22.71
C ARG A 112 48.48 13.99 -24.11
N ARG A 113 47.71 14.34 -25.15
CA ARG A 113 48.13 14.20 -26.55
C ARG A 113 49.37 15.03 -26.86
N ALA A 114 49.40 16.30 -26.45
CA ALA A 114 50.50 17.22 -26.74
C ALA A 114 51.85 16.74 -26.15
N TYR A 115 51.81 16.05 -25.01
CA TYR A 115 53.01 15.60 -24.30
C TYR A 115 53.26 14.07 -24.40
N GLY A 116 52.55 13.36 -25.29
CA GLY A 116 52.74 11.93 -25.49
C GLY A 116 52.36 11.07 -24.27
N LEU A 117 51.45 11.55 -23.42
CA LEU A 117 50.91 10.80 -22.30
C LEU A 117 49.82 9.83 -22.78
N PRO A 118 49.53 8.76 -22.01
CA PRO A 118 48.51 7.77 -22.39
C PRO A 118 47.11 8.38 -22.60
N VAL A 119 46.52 8.07 -23.75
CA VAL A 119 45.15 8.42 -24.12
C VAL A 119 44.29 7.16 -24.28
N LEU A 120 42.98 7.34 -24.53
CA LEU A 120 42.01 6.26 -24.53
C LEU A 120 42.30 5.23 -25.62
N GLU A 121 42.77 5.71 -26.77
CA GLU A 121 43.18 4.89 -27.92
C GLU A 121 44.35 3.97 -27.57
N ASN A 122 45.25 4.39 -26.66
CA ASN A 122 46.31 3.51 -26.20
C ASN A 122 45.75 2.38 -25.33
N LEU A 123 44.75 2.66 -24.47
CA LEU A 123 44.11 1.64 -23.63
C LEU A 123 43.30 0.64 -24.47
N ASP A 124 42.61 1.13 -25.50
CA ASP A 124 41.91 0.30 -26.46
C ASP A 124 42.90 -0.61 -27.21
N ALA A 125 43.97 -0.04 -27.76
CA ALA A 125 45.02 -0.81 -28.45
C ALA A 125 45.66 -1.87 -27.55
N ILE A 126 45.93 -1.54 -26.28
CA ILE A 126 46.42 -2.51 -25.29
C ILE A 126 45.39 -3.61 -25.08
N SER A 127 44.12 -3.27 -24.81
CA SER A 127 43.07 -4.25 -24.55
C SER A 127 42.89 -5.20 -25.73
N SER A 128 42.81 -4.65 -26.94
CA SER A 128 42.73 -5.40 -28.18
C SER A 128 43.94 -6.33 -28.36
N ASN A 129 45.17 -5.80 -28.22
CA ASN A 129 46.38 -6.60 -28.33
C ASN A 129 46.40 -7.78 -27.35
N MET A 130 45.97 -7.56 -26.11
CA MET A 130 45.93 -8.59 -25.09
C MET A 130 44.90 -9.67 -25.39
N VAL A 131 43.71 -9.28 -25.87
CA VAL A 131 42.69 -10.24 -26.34
C VAL A 131 43.28 -11.10 -27.46
N TYR A 132 43.75 -10.50 -28.56
CA TYR A 132 44.32 -11.25 -29.70
C TYR A 132 45.47 -12.16 -29.30
N ARG A 133 46.34 -11.69 -28.40
CA ARG A 133 47.46 -12.48 -27.89
C ARG A 133 47.00 -13.74 -27.14
N LEU A 134 45.94 -13.64 -26.34
CA LEU A 134 45.38 -14.79 -25.63
C LEU A 134 44.71 -15.79 -26.59
N LEU A 135 44.17 -15.33 -27.72
CA LEU A 135 43.59 -16.21 -28.74
C LEU A 135 44.67 -17.06 -29.42
N GLY A 136 45.87 -16.52 -29.65
CA GLY A 136 46.88 -17.13 -30.52
C GLY A 136 47.40 -18.52 -30.12
N ARG A 137 47.18 -18.97 -28.87
CA ARG A 137 47.55 -20.34 -28.40
C ARG A 137 46.39 -21.09 -27.74
N ALA A 138 45.24 -20.47 -27.58
CA ALA A 138 44.10 -21.12 -26.94
C ALA A 138 43.47 -22.15 -27.89
N LYS A 139 43.13 -23.32 -27.36
CA LYS A 139 42.38 -24.37 -28.07
C LYS A 139 40.88 -24.16 -27.93
N HIS A 140 40.44 -23.58 -26.81
CA HIS A 140 39.05 -23.28 -26.50
C HIS A 140 38.90 -21.87 -25.97
N ILE A 141 37.99 -21.10 -26.56
CA ILE A 141 37.74 -19.70 -26.21
C ILE A 141 36.24 -19.51 -26.02
N ASP A 142 35.84 -19.03 -24.85
CA ASP A 142 34.46 -18.69 -24.52
C ASP A 142 34.36 -17.17 -24.23
N PHE A 143 33.37 -16.49 -24.80
CA PHE A 143 33.08 -15.08 -24.53
C PHE A 143 31.74 -14.96 -23.80
N VAL A 144 31.75 -14.43 -22.58
CA VAL A 144 30.56 -14.24 -21.75
C VAL A 144 30.29 -12.76 -21.61
N TYR A 145 29.10 -12.33 -22.02
CA TYR A 145 28.63 -10.95 -21.91
C TYR A 145 27.22 -10.91 -21.30
N ASN A 146 26.88 -9.81 -20.64
CA ASN A 146 25.52 -9.57 -20.17
C ASN A 146 24.68 -8.98 -21.30
N GLY A 147 23.55 -9.61 -21.64
CA GLY A 147 22.60 -9.10 -22.64
C GLY A 147 21.55 -8.15 -22.08
N LEU A 148 21.52 -7.93 -20.76
CA LEU A 148 20.60 -7.02 -20.10
C LEU A 148 21.20 -5.63 -19.97
N THR A 149 20.37 -4.62 -20.22
CA THR A 149 20.71 -3.21 -20.03
C THR A 149 20.47 -2.81 -18.57
N ASP A 150 21.44 -2.14 -17.94
CA ASP A 150 21.30 -1.50 -16.64
C ASP A 150 22.00 -0.12 -16.64
N GLU A 151 22.06 0.56 -15.49
CA GLU A 151 22.68 1.90 -15.36
C GLU A 151 24.17 1.92 -15.75
N ASN A 152 24.87 0.78 -15.67
CA ASN A 152 26.31 0.68 -15.87
C ASN A 152 26.71 -0.21 -17.08
N ASN A 153 25.75 -0.90 -17.71
CA ASN A 153 25.99 -1.84 -18.80
C ASN A 153 24.99 -1.63 -19.95
N SER A 154 25.52 -1.46 -21.17
CA SER A 154 24.71 -1.29 -22.38
C SER A 154 23.99 -2.56 -22.84
N GLY A 155 24.28 -3.72 -22.23
CA GLY A 155 23.80 -5.02 -22.70
C GLY A 155 24.42 -5.46 -24.02
N GLU A 156 25.30 -4.65 -24.62
CA GLU A 156 25.90 -4.93 -25.91
C GLU A 156 27.20 -5.73 -25.77
N VAL A 157 27.40 -6.67 -26.68
CA VAL A 157 28.66 -7.41 -26.80
C VAL A 157 29.78 -6.51 -27.33
N SER A 158 30.99 -6.74 -26.84
CA SER A 158 32.20 -6.00 -27.25
C SER A 158 32.38 -5.94 -28.77
N ARG A 159 32.74 -4.75 -29.28
CA ARG A 159 33.14 -4.55 -30.67
C ARG A 159 34.29 -5.47 -31.12
N ILE A 160 35.18 -5.89 -30.21
CA ILE A 160 36.31 -6.76 -30.54
C ILE A 160 35.81 -8.14 -30.99
N LEU A 161 34.71 -8.64 -30.41
CA LEU A 161 34.12 -9.91 -30.86
C LEU A 161 33.57 -9.79 -32.28
N LYS A 162 32.90 -8.66 -32.59
CA LYS A 162 32.36 -8.39 -33.92
C LYS A 162 33.49 -8.29 -34.96
N GLN A 163 34.58 -7.62 -34.62
CA GLN A 163 35.78 -7.53 -35.45
C GLN A 163 36.42 -8.91 -35.67
N LEU A 164 36.59 -9.70 -34.60
CA LEU A 164 37.15 -11.05 -34.69
C LEU A 164 36.29 -11.95 -35.60
N ALA A 165 34.97 -11.90 -35.46
CA ALA A 165 34.06 -12.66 -36.32
C ALA A 165 34.18 -12.27 -37.80
N TYR A 166 34.38 -10.99 -38.08
CA TYR A 166 34.58 -10.49 -39.44
C TYR A 166 35.95 -10.90 -40.03
N GLU A 167 37.02 -10.81 -39.26
CA GLU A 167 38.40 -10.96 -39.76
C GLU A 167 38.91 -12.42 -39.77
N SER A 168 38.43 -13.27 -38.86
CA SER A 168 39.00 -14.62 -38.65
C SER A 168 38.41 -15.70 -39.54
N GLY A 169 37.17 -15.53 -40.01
CA GLY A 169 36.42 -16.60 -40.68
C GLY A 169 36.11 -17.82 -39.78
N PHE A 170 36.20 -17.68 -38.45
CA PHE A 170 35.83 -18.75 -37.53
C PHE A 170 34.31 -18.92 -37.41
N ASP A 171 33.88 -20.14 -37.08
CA ASP A 171 32.49 -20.45 -36.75
C ASP A 171 32.22 -20.12 -35.27
N PHE A 172 31.29 -19.20 -35.02
CA PHE A 172 30.89 -18.78 -33.67
C PHE A 172 29.61 -19.49 -33.25
N THR A 173 29.63 -20.11 -32.06
CA THR A 173 28.44 -20.68 -31.42
C THR A 173 27.88 -19.73 -30.37
N TYR A 174 26.62 -19.33 -30.52
CA TYR A 174 25.95 -18.42 -29.58
C TYR A 174 24.99 -19.20 -28.68
N SER A 175 25.15 -19.07 -27.37
CA SER A 175 24.26 -19.65 -26.37
C SER A 175 23.70 -18.55 -25.48
N SER A 176 22.39 -18.57 -25.23
CA SER A 176 21.72 -17.65 -24.30
C SER A 176 21.28 -18.43 -23.06
N LEU A 177 21.67 -17.96 -21.88
CA LEU A 177 21.24 -18.54 -20.61
C LEU A 177 19.95 -17.85 -20.14
N GLN A 178 18.85 -18.60 -20.14
CA GLN A 178 17.60 -18.19 -19.50
C GLN A 178 17.47 -18.96 -18.18
N LEU A 179 17.64 -18.26 -17.06
CA LEU A 179 17.39 -18.84 -15.74
C LEU A 179 15.89 -18.66 -15.42
N PRO A 180 15.14 -19.74 -15.15
CA PRO A 180 13.78 -19.61 -14.67
C PRO A 180 13.81 -18.97 -13.28
N VAL A 181 13.32 -17.73 -13.19
CA VAL A 181 13.08 -17.08 -11.90
C VAL A 181 11.74 -17.60 -11.39
N ALA A 182 11.78 -18.59 -10.51
CA ALA A 182 10.60 -18.99 -9.76
C ALA A 182 10.48 -18.07 -8.53
N THR A 183 9.43 -17.27 -8.47
CA THR A 183 9.02 -16.62 -7.22
C THR A 183 8.57 -17.72 -6.25
N SER A 184 9.04 -17.67 -5.01
CA SER A 184 8.47 -18.54 -3.97
C SER A 184 7.02 -18.16 -3.76
N LEU A 185 6.10 -19.12 -3.89
CA LEU A 185 4.71 -18.95 -3.48
C LEU A 185 4.70 -18.56 -1.99
N GLN A 186 4.25 -17.35 -1.68
CA GLN A 186 3.96 -16.99 -0.30
C GLN A 186 2.71 -17.75 0.12
N ALA A 187 2.84 -18.61 1.13
CA ALA A 187 1.68 -19.27 1.71
C ALA A 187 0.73 -18.21 2.28
N GLU A 188 -0.55 -18.33 1.95
CA GLU A 188 -1.58 -17.44 2.49
C GLU A 188 -1.63 -17.56 4.02
N VAL A 189 -1.69 -16.42 4.70
CA VAL A 189 -1.79 -16.38 6.16
C VAL A 189 -3.24 -16.68 6.55
N ILE A 190 -3.54 -17.95 6.77
CA ILE A 190 -4.79 -18.41 7.37
C ILE A 190 -4.60 -18.38 8.89
N ILE A 191 -5.40 -17.57 9.59
CA ILE A 191 -5.43 -17.59 11.05
C ILE A 191 -6.40 -18.67 11.52
N ASP A 192 -5.86 -19.79 12.00
CA ASP A 192 -6.66 -20.83 12.65
C ASP A 192 -7.03 -20.41 14.07
N LYS A 193 -8.24 -19.88 14.25
CA LYS A 193 -8.78 -19.50 15.57
C LYS A 193 -8.92 -20.68 16.54
N LYS A 194 -8.74 -21.93 16.09
CA LYS A 194 -8.72 -23.12 16.95
C LYS A 194 -7.37 -23.33 17.65
N ASP A 195 -6.35 -22.57 17.26
CA ASP A 195 -5.05 -22.61 17.91
C ASP A 195 -5.19 -22.29 19.43
N PRO A 196 -4.63 -23.12 20.33
CA PRO A 196 -4.76 -22.92 21.78
C PRO A 196 -4.22 -21.58 22.29
N ASP A 197 -3.18 -21.03 21.68
CA ASP A 197 -2.61 -19.74 22.08
C ASP A 197 -3.51 -18.57 21.68
N ILE A 198 -4.10 -18.64 20.48
CA ILE A 198 -5.09 -17.66 20.02
C ILE A 198 -6.33 -17.69 20.93
N GLN A 199 -6.87 -18.88 21.20
CA GLN A 199 -8.04 -19.03 22.09
C GLN A 199 -7.76 -18.51 23.49
N ARG A 200 -6.57 -18.78 24.04
CA ARG A 200 -6.15 -18.27 25.35
C ARG A 200 -6.21 -16.74 25.39
N VAL A 201 -5.72 -16.06 24.36
CA VAL A 201 -5.74 -14.58 24.30
C VAL A 201 -7.16 -14.05 24.09
N LEU A 202 -7.96 -14.66 23.20
CA LEU A 202 -9.36 -14.30 23.01
C LEU A 202 -10.17 -14.44 24.31
N GLN A 203 -9.94 -15.50 25.09
CA GLN A 203 -10.59 -15.70 26.38
C GLN A 203 -10.25 -14.61 27.41
N LEU A 204 -9.08 -13.98 27.33
CA LEU A 204 -8.75 -12.83 28.20
C LEU A 204 -9.66 -11.63 27.92
N TYR A 205 -10.11 -11.44 26.69
CA TYR A 205 -11.07 -10.39 26.34
C TYR A 205 -12.48 -10.72 26.84
N LEU A 206 -12.93 -11.98 26.69
CA LEU A 206 -14.24 -12.44 27.19
C LEU A 206 -14.33 -12.39 28.73
N THR A 207 -13.23 -12.68 29.42
CA THR A 207 -13.17 -12.58 30.90
C THR A 207 -12.97 -11.14 31.39
N GLY A 208 -12.80 -10.16 30.49
CA GLY A 208 -12.55 -8.76 30.82
C GLY A 208 -11.17 -8.48 31.43
N LYS A 209 -10.24 -9.45 31.37
CA LYS A 209 -8.83 -9.26 31.79
C LYS A 209 -8.05 -8.42 30.78
N LYS A 210 -8.34 -8.58 29.48
CA LYS A 210 -7.94 -7.64 28.42
C LYS A 210 -9.15 -6.80 27.99
N LYS A 211 -8.89 -5.57 27.56
CA LYS A 211 -9.91 -4.63 27.08
C LYS A 211 -9.68 -4.29 25.61
N LEU A 212 -10.74 -4.07 24.85
CA LEU A 212 -10.67 -3.69 23.44
C LEU A 212 -10.84 -2.18 23.29
N SER A 213 -9.94 -1.55 22.51
CA SER A 213 -10.09 -0.15 22.16
C SER A 213 -10.94 0.04 20.90
N PRO A 214 -11.61 1.20 20.75
CA PRO A 214 -12.29 1.54 19.50
C PRO A 214 -11.37 1.46 18.28
N SER A 215 -10.10 1.85 18.43
CA SER A 215 -9.07 1.70 17.39
C SER A 215 -8.78 0.23 17.06
N ALA A 216 -8.72 -0.66 18.07
CA ALA A 216 -8.51 -2.09 17.85
C ALA A 216 -9.70 -2.72 17.12
N LEU A 217 -10.93 -2.38 17.51
CA LEU A 217 -12.15 -2.86 16.83
C LEU A 217 -12.24 -2.33 15.40
N THR A 218 -11.94 -1.05 15.20
CA THR A 218 -11.88 -0.45 13.87
C THR A 218 -10.84 -1.11 12.99
N MET A 219 -9.70 -1.51 13.58
CA MET A 219 -8.66 -2.25 12.88
C MET A 219 -9.12 -3.68 12.54
N TYR A 220 -9.81 -4.38 13.44
CA TYR A 220 -10.39 -5.68 13.12
C TYR A 220 -11.39 -5.59 11.96
N ILE A 221 -12.29 -4.60 12.00
CA ILE A 221 -13.28 -4.37 10.93
C ILE A 221 -12.59 -4.06 9.61
N ALA A 222 -11.48 -3.30 9.65
CA ALA A 222 -10.76 -2.91 8.44
C ALA A 222 -9.82 -3.97 7.89
N ASN A 223 -9.07 -4.63 8.76
CA ASN A 223 -8.11 -5.67 8.47
C ASN A 223 -7.95 -6.61 9.68
N PRO A 224 -8.67 -7.76 9.68
CA PRO A 224 -8.56 -8.75 10.74
C PRO A 224 -7.12 -9.24 10.97
N ILE A 225 -6.30 -9.34 9.93
CA ILE A 225 -4.92 -9.86 10.04
C ILE A 225 -4.04 -8.92 10.85
N ASP A 226 -4.09 -7.61 10.57
CA ASP A 226 -3.36 -6.63 11.35
C ASP A 226 -3.79 -6.71 12.82
N PHE A 227 -5.08 -6.97 13.07
CA PHE A 227 -5.59 -7.15 14.43
C PHE A 227 -4.98 -8.38 15.09
N PHE A 228 -4.94 -9.51 14.39
CA PHE A 228 -4.32 -10.72 14.91
C PHE A 228 -2.83 -10.52 15.20
N PHE A 229 -2.05 -9.98 14.26
CA PHE A 229 -0.63 -9.76 14.50
C PHE A 229 -0.37 -8.80 15.65
N ARG A 230 -1.09 -7.66 15.70
CA ARG A 230 -0.81 -6.61 16.68
C ARG A 230 -1.37 -6.89 18.08
N TYR A 231 -2.59 -7.43 18.18
CA TYR A 231 -3.32 -7.56 19.45
C TYR A 231 -3.39 -8.99 19.99
N ILE A 232 -3.31 -10.00 19.12
CA ILE A 232 -3.32 -11.41 19.52
C ILE A 232 -1.89 -11.96 19.63
N ALA A 233 -1.10 -11.87 18.55
CA ALA A 233 0.29 -12.32 18.51
C ALA A 233 1.27 -11.32 19.15
N GLU A 234 0.81 -10.10 19.44
CA GLU A 234 1.62 -9.00 20.03
C GLU A 234 2.89 -8.65 19.23
N ILE A 235 2.87 -8.90 17.93
CA ILE A 235 3.90 -8.49 16.98
C ILE A 235 3.67 -7.00 16.70
N LYS A 236 4.58 -6.18 17.20
CA LYS A 236 4.56 -4.73 17.00
C LYS A 236 5.83 -4.32 16.30
N GLU A 237 5.73 -3.32 15.45
CA GLU A 237 6.90 -2.66 14.88
C GLU A 237 7.79 -2.13 16.03
N PRO A 238 9.12 -2.32 15.95
CA PRO A 238 10.03 -1.75 16.92
C PRO A 238 9.89 -0.23 16.90
N LYS A 239 9.80 0.39 18.08
CA LYS A 239 9.81 1.86 18.19
C LYS A 239 11.20 2.35 17.79
N GLU A 240 11.37 2.79 16.54
CA GLU A 240 12.57 3.48 16.13
C GLU A 240 12.60 4.87 16.75
N VAL A 241 13.70 5.21 17.43
CA VAL A 241 13.92 6.60 17.89
C VAL A 241 14.43 7.37 16.67
N THR A 242 13.50 7.84 15.85
CA THR A 242 13.81 8.64 14.67
C THR A 242 13.99 10.11 15.07
N ALA A 243 14.95 10.80 14.44
CA ALA A 243 15.07 12.26 14.54
C ALA A 243 14.00 12.99 13.71
N VAL A 244 13.23 12.25 12.91
CA VAL A 244 12.18 12.74 12.01
C VAL A 244 10.85 12.54 12.70
N ILE A 245 10.10 13.63 12.85
CA ILE A 245 8.79 13.58 13.50
C ILE A 245 7.79 12.90 12.58
N GLU A 246 7.16 11.84 13.08
CA GLU A 246 6.13 11.09 12.38
C GLU A 246 4.77 11.80 12.45
N ALA A 247 3.88 11.49 11.49
CA ALA A 247 2.56 12.11 11.41
C ALA A 247 1.67 11.82 12.64
N ASN A 248 1.83 10.64 13.25
CA ASN A 248 1.13 10.24 14.48
C ASN A 248 1.47 11.16 15.68
N GLN A 249 2.73 11.58 15.79
CA GLN A 249 3.22 12.44 16.88
C GLN A 249 2.61 13.83 16.80
N ILE A 250 2.36 14.36 15.59
CA ILE A 250 1.66 15.63 15.40
C ILE A 250 0.25 15.58 16.00
N GLY A 251 -0.45 14.45 15.80
CA GLY A 251 -1.78 14.21 16.39
C GLY A 251 -1.74 14.20 17.92
N SER A 252 -0.80 13.45 18.51
CA SER A 252 -0.65 13.40 19.97
C SER A 252 -0.31 14.76 20.58
N ILE A 253 0.56 15.55 19.93
CA ILE A 253 0.87 16.91 20.38
C ILE A 253 -0.39 17.78 20.32
N LEU A 254 -1.17 17.70 19.23
CA LEU A 254 -2.42 18.45 19.07
C LEU A 254 -3.40 18.14 20.22
N HIS A 255 -3.64 16.87 20.51
CA HIS A 255 -4.51 16.44 21.61
C HIS A 255 -4.06 17.02 22.95
N GLN A 256 -2.78 16.87 23.26
CA GLN A 256 -2.19 17.38 24.50
C GLN A 256 -2.29 18.92 24.63
N VAL A 257 -2.14 19.66 23.52
CA VAL A 257 -2.31 21.12 23.52
C VAL A 257 -3.76 21.51 23.79
N MET A 258 -4.73 20.84 23.16
CA MET A 258 -6.14 21.11 23.37
C MET A 258 -6.59 20.78 24.80
N GLU A 259 -6.05 19.71 25.38
CA GLU A 259 -6.24 19.39 26.80
C GLU A 259 -5.72 20.52 27.71
N TYR A 260 -4.47 20.96 27.51
CA TYR A 260 -3.89 22.06 28.29
C TYR A 260 -4.63 23.39 28.11
N PHE A 261 -5.18 23.64 26.92
CA PHE A 261 -5.87 24.89 26.63
C PHE A 261 -7.17 25.01 27.45
N TYR A 262 -7.91 23.90 27.58
CA TYR A 262 -9.21 23.84 28.23
C TYR A 262 -9.23 23.28 29.66
N SER A 263 -8.11 22.77 30.18
CA SER A 263 -8.03 22.14 31.52
C SER A 263 -8.58 23.03 32.64
N ASP A 264 -8.32 24.34 32.58
CA ASP A 264 -8.78 25.30 33.60
C ASP A 264 -10.26 25.70 33.43
N GLU A 265 -10.90 25.30 32.33
CA GLU A 265 -12.27 25.65 31.94
C GLU A 265 -13.26 24.50 32.09
N LEU A 266 -12.87 23.41 32.77
CA LEU A 266 -13.76 22.31 33.08
C LEU A 266 -14.98 22.80 33.87
N ASN A 267 -16.17 22.42 33.41
CA ASN A 267 -17.48 22.79 33.94
C ASN A 267 -17.75 24.32 33.95
N LYS A 268 -17.02 25.09 33.14
CA LYS A 268 -17.25 26.54 32.95
C LYS A 268 -17.76 26.82 31.54
N GLU A 269 -18.51 27.91 31.40
CA GLU A 269 -18.92 28.41 30.08
C GLU A 269 -17.74 29.05 29.36
N VAL A 270 -17.37 28.48 28.21
CA VAL A 270 -16.33 28.97 27.34
C VAL A 270 -16.95 29.94 26.33
N THR A 271 -16.53 31.20 26.40
CA THR A 271 -16.98 32.26 25.47
C THR A 271 -15.94 32.56 24.41
N ALA A 272 -16.36 33.13 23.26
CA ALA A 272 -15.42 33.54 22.20
C ALA A 272 -14.36 34.53 22.72
N SER A 273 -14.72 35.42 23.65
CA SER A 273 -13.80 36.36 24.28
C SER A 273 -12.72 35.67 25.11
N LEU A 274 -13.09 34.61 25.85
CA LEU A 274 -12.15 33.79 26.62
C LEU A 274 -11.16 33.08 25.71
N ILE A 275 -11.64 32.48 24.62
CA ILE A 275 -10.77 31.80 23.64
C ILE A 275 -9.77 32.79 23.05
N LYS A 276 -10.21 33.97 22.61
CA LYS A 276 -9.32 35.04 22.09
C LYS A 276 -8.26 35.48 23.10
N LEU A 277 -8.61 35.54 24.39
CA LEU A 277 -7.67 35.89 25.45
C LEU A 277 -6.61 34.80 25.67
N LYS A 278 -7.05 33.54 25.83
CA LYS A 278 -6.15 32.39 26.05
C LYS A 278 -5.33 32.05 24.82
N ARG A 279 -5.75 32.43 23.60
CA ARG A 279 -5.00 32.21 22.36
C ARG A 279 -3.56 32.73 22.42
N LYS A 280 -3.29 33.75 23.25
CA LYS A 280 -1.94 34.30 23.48
C LYS A 280 -0.97 33.33 24.16
N THR A 281 -1.46 32.32 24.88
CA THR A 281 -0.61 31.37 25.62
C THR A 281 -0.26 30.11 24.81
N ILE A 282 -0.86 29.92 23.62
CA ILE A 282 -0.75 28.70 22.82
C ILE A 282 0.70 28.33 22.51
N LYS A 283 1.55 29.29 22.15
CA LYS A 283 2.97 28.99 21.84
C LYS A 283 3.69 28.30 22.99
N GLY A 284 3.40 28.71 24.23
CA GLY A 284 3.94 28.06 25.43
C GLY A 284 3.34 26.66 25.65
N LEU A 285 2.05 26.48 25.38
CA LEU A 285 1.38 25.18 25.49
C LEU A 285 1.88 24.18 24.45
N ILE A 286 2.10 24.61 23.21
CA ILE A 286 2.66 23.77 22.13
C ILE A 286 4.07 23.32 22.49
N ALA A 287 4.93 24.23 22.94
CA ALA A 287 6.28 23.88 23.39
C ALA A 287 6.25 22.84 24.52
N ARG A 288 5.36 23.03 25.50
CA ARG A 288 5.17 22.09 26.61
C ARG A 288 4.69 20.72 26.12
N ALA A 289 3.67 20.68 25.26
CA ALA A 289 3.12 19.44 24.71
C ALA A 289 4.14 18.70 23.84
N PHE A 290 4.91 19.43 23.03
CA PHE A 290 5.98 18.89 22.22
C PHE A 290 7.03 18.16 23.07
N ASN A 291 7.51 18.80 24.15
CA ASN A 291 8.51 18.18 25.03
C ASN A 291 7.97 16.93 25.71
N VAL A 292 6.73 16.95 26.20
CA VAL A 292 6.10 15.78 26.81
C VAL A 292 6.01 14.61 25.84
N VAL A 293 5.57 14.85 24.60
CA VAL A 293 5.43 13.78 23.59
C VAL A 293 6.79 13.23 23.13
N MET A 294 7.81 14.10 23.00
CA MET A 294 9.12 13.71 22.45
C MET A 294 10.08 13.11 23.49
N THR A 295 10.12 13.66 24.70
CA THR A 295 11.15 13.33 25.70
C THR A 295 10.55 12.78 26.99
N ASN A 296 9.22 12.71 27.11
CA ASN A 296 8.51 12.35 28.34
C ASN A 296 8.92 13.24 29.54
N SER A 297 9.39 14.46 29.25
CA SER A 297 9.81 15.45 30.23
C SER A 297 9.14 16.79 29.93
N GLN A 298 8.88 17.57 30.98
CA GLN A 298 8.38 18.95 30.85
C GLN A 298 9.52 19.96 30.61
N GLU A 299 10.78 19.54 30.75
CA GLU A 299 11.94 20.42 30.61
C GLU A 299 12.29 20.71 29.15
N SER A 300 12.66 21.96 28.91
CA SER A 300 12.95 22.54 27.59
C SER A 300 14.32 22.12 27.08
N THR A 301 14.41 21.65 25.84
CA THR A 301 15.63 21.78 25.04
C THR A 301 15.84 23.25 24.69
N PHE A 302 17.05 23.78 24.83
CA PHE A 302 17.31 25.22 24.63
C PHE A 302 17.20 25.67 23.16
N GLU A 303 17.25 24.75 22.19
CA GLU A 303 17.00 25.08 20.78
C GLU A 303 16.28 23.95 20.03
N TYR A 304 15.16 24.27 19.38
CA TYR A 304 14.49 23.36 18.44
C TYR A 304 15.23 23.37 17.09
N SER A 305 15.45 22.18 16.50
CA SER A 305 15.98 22.06 15.15
C SER A 305 15.02 22.64 14.10
N GLY A 306 15.51 22.85 12.86
CA GLY A 306 14.68 23.40 11.78
C GLY A 306 13.39 22.60 11.53
N MET A 307 13.48 21.27 11.49
CA MET A 307 12.31 20.40 11.31
C MET A 307 11.35 20.45 12.51
N GLN A 308 11.86 20.54 13.74
CA GLN A 308 11.03 20.69 14.93
C GLN A 308 10.27 22.02 14.92
N LYS A 309 10.91 23.11 14.48
CA LYS A 309 10.23 24.41 14.28
C LYS A 309 9.10 24.31 13.24
N VAL A 310 9.29 23.54 12.17
CA VAL A 310 8.23 23.26 11.19
C VAL A 310 7.06 22.53 11.85
N VAL A 311 7.32 21.51 12.67
CA VAL A 311 6.25 20.79 13.38
C VAL A 311 5.51 21.68 14.36
N LEU A 312 6.21 22.48 15.16
CA LEU A 312 5.57 23.45 16.07
C LEU A 312 4.65 24.41 15.29
N ALA A 313 5.08 24.89 14.12
CA ALA A 313 4.28 25.75 13.26
C ALA A 313 3.06 25.02 12.66
N ILE A 314 3.19 23.75 12.26
CA ILE A 314 2.07 22.93 11.77
C ILE A 314 1.03 22.74 12.90
N VAL A 315 1.47 22.37 14.10
CA VAL A 315 0.59 22.24 15.26
C VAL A 315 -0.08 23.57 15.60
N GLU A 316 0.65 24.68 15.56
CA GLU A 316 0.08 26.02 15.78
C GLU A 316 -1.02 26.34 14.75
N ALA A 317 -0.81 26.02 13.47
CA ALA A 317 -1.83 26.18 12.44
C ALA A 317 -3.06 25.31 12.74
N TYR A 318 -2.86 24.05 13.15
CA TYR A 318 -3.93 23.11 13.45
C TYR A 318 -4.78 23.53 14.66
N VAL A 319 -4.12 23.95 15.75
CA VAL A 319 -4.80 24.49 16.93
C VAL A 319 -5.62 25.72 16.55
N ASN A 320 -5.07 26.63 15.75
CA ASN A 320 -5.82 27.82 15.34
C ASN A 320 -7.06 27.50 14.49
N ILE A 321 -7.01 26.48 13.63
CA ILE A 321 -8.18 26.03 12.85
C ILE A 321 -9.28 25.54 13.81
N ILE A 322 -8.93 24.74 14.82
CA ILE A 322 -9.87 24.25 15.84
C ILE A 322 -10.45 25.43 16.64
N LEU A 323 -9.61 26.33 17.12
CA LEU A 323 -10.04 27.46 17.93
C LEU A 323 -10.91 28.46 17.16
N ASN A 324 -10.73 28.61 15.84
CA ASN A 324 -11.63 29.41 15.02
C ASN A 324 -13.05 28.81 15.03
N LYS A 325 -13.16 27.48 14.88
CA LYS A 325 -14.45 26.79 14.96
C LYS A 325 -15.06 26.86 16.36
N ASP A 326 -14.25 26.73 17.41
CA ASP A 326 -14.71 26.88 18.78
C ASP A 326 -15.19 28.31 19.07
N GLU A 327 -14.53 29.34 18.53
CA GLU A 327 -15.00 30.73 18.63
C GLU A 327 -16.35 30.94 17.93
N GLU A 328 -16.59 30.29 16.79
CA GLU A 328 -17.88 30.30 16.09
C GLU A 328 -18.96 29.51 16.87
N ASP A 329 -18.57 28.43 17.55
CA ASP A 329 -19.50 27.59 18.29
C ASP A 329 -19.85 28.13 19.68
N ALA A 330 -19.01 28.99 20.25
CA ALA A 330 -19.22 29.58 21.56
C ALA A 330 -20.57 30.33 21.67
N PRO A 331 -21.25 30.30 22.83
CA PRO A 331 -20.81 29.66 24.08
C PRO A 331 -21.09 28.14 24.12
N PHE A 332 -20.20 27.41 24.82
CA PHE A 332 -20.36 25.99 25.17
C PHE A 332 -19.70 25.70 26.52
N THR A 333 -20.02 24.57 27.14
CA THR A 333 -19.42 24.14 28.43
C THR A 333 -18.61 22.86 28.24
N ILE A 334 -17.34 22.87 28.66
CA ILE A 334 -16.53 21.64 28.65
C ILE A 334 -16.95 20.76 29.83
N LEU A 335 -17.41 19.55 29.56
CA LEU A 335 -17.80 18.58 30.59
C LEU A 335 -16.62 17.69 31.00
N SER A 336 -15.81 17.27 30.03
CA SER A 336 -14.64 16.40 30.27
C SER A 336 -13.62 16.56 29.14
N LEU A 337 -12.35 16.38 29.47
CA LEU A 337 -11.24 16.24 28.54
C LEU A 337 -10.58 14.89 28.79
N GLU A 338 -10.07 14.23 27.74
CA GLU A 338 -9.44 12.89 27.84
C GLU A 338 -10.31 11.91 28.66
N HIS A 339 -11.62 11.89 28.40
CA HIS A 339 -12.57 11.12 29.19
C HIS A 339 -12.33 9.63 28.98
N GLN A 340 -11.95 8.94 30.05
CA GLN A 340 -11.69 7.50 30.01
C GLN A 340 -12.99 6.71 29.93
N ILE A 341 -13.15 5.92 28.86
CA ILE A 341 -14.22 4.93 28.76
C ILE A 341 -13.79 3.58 29.35
N ASP A 342 -14.71 2.94 30.07
CA ASP A 342 -14.61 1.58 30.59
C ASP A 342 -16.04 1.01 30.65
N THR A 343 -16.48 0.42 29.55
CA THR A 343 -17.88 0.03 29.35
C THR A 343 -17.99 -1.40 28.84
N ALA A 344 -18.88 -2.20 29.43
CA ALA A 344 -19.16 -3.53 28.92
C ALA A 344 -20.04 -3.48 27.66
N LEU A 345 -19.71 -4.26 26.63
CA LEU A 345 -20.55 -4.49 25.45
C LEU A 345 -20.91 -5.98 25.40
N SER A 346 -22.21 -6.25 25.35
CA SER A 346 -22.77 -7.60 25.28
C SER A 346 -23.07 -7.96 23.83
N PHE A 347 -22.85 -9.20 23.45
CA PHE A 347 -23.12 -9.72 22.10
C PHE A 347 -23.50 -11.20 22.17
N GLU A 348 -24.16 -11.72 21.14
CA GLU A 348 -24.51 -13.13 21.05
C GLU A 348 -23.40 -13.90 20.34
N LEU A 349 -22.93 -14.98 20.96
CA LEU A 349 -21.92 -15.89 20.42
C LEU A 349 -22.44 -17.32 20.57
N ASN A 350 -22.70 -18.00 19.45
CA ASN A 350 -23.15 -19.39 19.44
C ASN A 350 -24.36 -19.67 20.37
N GLY A 351 -25.34 -18.75 20.40
CA GLY A 351 -26.55 -18.85 21.24
C GLY A 351 -26.36 -18.51 22.72
N LYS A 352 -25.18 -17.98 23.12
CA LYS A 352 -24.90 -17.48 24.47
C LYS A 352 -24.61 -15.99 24.44
N VAL A 353 -25.05 -15.26 25.46
CA VAL A 353 -24.72 -13.84 25.62
C VAL A 353 -23.36 -13.73 26.31
N GLU A 354 -22.37 -13.28 25.56
CA GLU A 354 -21.02 -13.00 26.04
C GLU A 354 -20.81 -11.49 26.20
N GLN A 355 -19.74 -11.09 26.89
CA GLN A 355 -19.41 -9.67 27.10
C GLN A 355 -17.92 -9.38 26.92
N ILE A 356 -17.61 -8.21 26.36
CA ILE A 356 -16.26 -7.63 26.35
C ILE A 356 -16.24 -6.28 27.06
N LYS A 357 -15.05 -5.83 27.48
CA LYS A 357 -14.83 -4.47 28.00
C LYS A 357 -14.21 -3.56 26.95
N LEU A 358 -14.87 -2.44 26.67
CA LEU A 358 -14.38 -1.36 25.83
C LEU A 358 -13.55 -0.38 26.66
N TYR A 359 -12.41 0.08 26.11
CA TYR A 359 -11.49 1.01 26.77
C TYR A 359 -10.85 2.01 25.80
N GLY A 360 -10.70 3.26 26.22
CA GLY A 360 -10.14 4.32 25.40
C GLY A 360 -10.35 5.68 26.04
N PHE A 361 -9.96 6.73 25.31
CA PHE A 361 -10.09 8.11 25.75
C PHE A 361 -10.86 8.90 24.69
N ILE A 362 -11.78 9.73 25.15
CA ILE A 362 -12.51 10.69 24.33
C ILE A 362 -11.85 12.04 24.52
N ASP A 363 -11.31 12.63 23.45
CA ASP A 363 -10.51 13.86 23.51
C ASP A 363 -11.25 15.00 24.23
N ARG A 364 -12.49 15.28 23.84
CA ARG A 364 -13.33 16.31 24.47
C ARG A 364 -14.80 15.94 24.48
N ILE A 365 -15.44 16.23 25.60
CA ILE A 365 -16.90 16.19 25.77
C ILE A 365 -17.35 17.59 26.17
N ASP A 366 -18.23 18.18 25.38
CA ASP A 366 -18.81 19.48 25.67
C ASP A 366 -20.33 19.51 25.53
N GLU A 367 -20.95 20.57 26.03
CA GLU A 367 -22.38 20.80 25.91
C GLU A 367 -22.63 22.16 25.27
N ARG A 368 -23.47 22.18 24.24
CA ARG A 368 -23.85 23.39 23.51
C ARG A 368 -25.35 23.39 23.27
N LYS A 369 -26.03 24.46 23.70
CA LYS A 369 -27.50 24.61 23.55
C LYS A 369 -28.29 23.39 24.09
N GLY A 370 -27.79 22.76 25.16
CA GLY A 370 -28.40 21.57 25.77
C GLY A 370 -28.08 20.23 25.08
N VAL A 371 -27.29 20.24 24.00
CA VAL A 371 -26.83 19.03 23.30
C VAL A 371 -25.42 18.69 23.75
N THR A 372 -25.22 17.47 24.25
CA THR A 372 -23.88 16.95 24.59
C THR A 372 -23.20 16.44 23.32
N ARG A 373 -21.94 16.81 23.10
CA ARG A 373 -21.15 16.43 21.93
C ARG A 373 -19.87 15.73 22.36
N ILE A 374 -19.52 14.68 21.64
CA ILE A 374 -18.22 14.04 21.72
C ILE A 374 -17.41 14.51 20.52
N ILE A 375 -16.26 15.13 20.79
CA ILE A 375 -15.38 15.69 19.77
C ILE A 375 -14.09 14.87 19.74
N ASP A 376 -13.78 14.32 18.57
CA ASP A 376 -12.50 13.66 18.26
C ASP A 376 -11.70 14.53 17.28
N TYR A 377 -10.45 14.82 17.61
CA TYR A 377 -9.57 15.64 16.76
C TYR A 377 -8.76 14.73 15.83
N LYS A 378 -8.78 15.01 14.52
CA LYS A 378 -8.00 14.29 13.50
C LYS A 378 -7.15 15.22 12.65
N THR A 379 -5.87 14.88 12.53
CA THR A 379 -4.90 15.54 11.64
C THR A 379 -4.86 14.93 10.23
N GLY A 380 -5.57 13.81 10.02
CA GLY A 380 -5.63 13.06 8.76
C GLY A 380 -6.62 13.62 7.74
N SER A 381 -6.96 12.77 6.76
CA SER A 381 -7.92 13.06 5.68
C SER A 381 -9.18 12.19 5.83
N ASP A 382 -9.66 12.03 7.06
CA ASP A 382 -10.87 11.27 7.36
C ASP A 382 -12.11 11.90 6.72
N LYS A 383 -13.04 11.05 6.28
CA LYS A 383 -14.26 11.48 5.58
C LYS A 383 -15.39 11.70 6.58
N LEU A 384 -16.08 12.83 6.48
CA LEU A 384 -17.33 13.09 7.20
C LEU A 384 -18.55 12.46 6.51
N SER A 385 -18.45 12.10 5.23
CA SER A 385 -19.54 11.48 4.49
C SER A 385 -19.51 9.96 4.59
N PHE A 386 -20.70 9.36 4.69
CA PHE A 386 -20.94 7.93 4.56
C PHE A 386 -22.23 7.67 3.78
N SER A 387 -22.40 6.48 3.20
CA SER A 387 -23.57 6.16 2.37
C SER A 387 -24.67 5.47 3.16
N ALA A 388 -24.34 4.40 3.87
CA ALA A 388 -25.24 3.65 4.74
C ALA A 388 -24.42 2.99 5.85
N ILE A 389 -25.02 2.72 7.01
CA ILE A 389 -24.29 2.21 8.17
C ILE A 389 -23.75 0.79 7.92
N GLU A 390 -24.48 -0.02 7.17
CA GLU A 390 -24.09 -1.38 6.79
C GLU A 390 -22.82 -1.36 5.94
N LYS A 391 -22.71 -0.40 5.02
CA LYS A 391 -21.54 -0.24 4.16
C LYS A 391 -20.29 0.21 4.92
N VAL A 392 -20.44 0.79 6.13
CA VAL A 392 -19.31 1.21 6.96
C VAL A 392 -18.56 -0.02 7.51
N PHE A 393 -19.24 -1.16 7.65
CA PHE A 393 -18.67 -2.43 8.12
C PHE A 393 -18.24 -3.39 7.01
N ASN A 394 -18.39 -2.99 5.73
CA ASN A 394 -17.92 -3.81 4.60
C ASN A 394 -16.39 -3.85 4.57
N THR A 395 -15.84 -5.07 4.53
CA THR A 395 -14.39 -5.38 4.56
C THR A 395 -13.65 -5.07 3.25
N ASP A 396 -14.31 -4.43 2.29
CA ASP A 396 -13.71 -4.03 1.02
C ASP A 396 -12.89 -2.77 1.28
N GLY A 397 -11.64 -2.94 1.72
CA GLY A 397 -10.76 -1.97 2.41
C GLY A 397 -10.57 -0.56 1.80
N LYS A 398 -11.21 -0.22 0.68
CA LYS A 398 -11.13 1.11 0.04
C LYS A 398 -12.09 2.17 0.61
N ASN A 399 -13.07 1.81 1.45
CA ASN A 399 -14.12 2.78 1.89
C ASN A 399 -14.52 2.75 3.38
N ILE A 400 -13.76 2.09 4.25
CA ILE A 400 -14.13 1.99 5.68
C ILE A 400 -13.92 3.34 6.37
N ASN A 401 -15.00 3.92 6.88
CA ASN A 401 -14.95 5.17 7.63
C ASN A 401 -14.56 4.90 9.09
N LYS A 402 -13.25 4.74 9.32
CA LYS A 402 -12.66 4.42 10.62
C LYS A 402 -13.05 5.43 11.71
N ALA A 403 -13.02 6.72 11.37
CA ALA A 403 -13.36 7.80 12.31
C ALA A 403 -14.83 7.76 12.75
N LEU A 404 -15.75 7.45 11.84
CA LEU A 404 -17.18 7.28 12.15
C LEU A 404 -17.41 6.10 13.12
N ILE A 405 -16.78 4.95 12.85
CA ILE A 405 -16.88 3.78 13.74
C ILE A 405 -16.36 4.13 15.14
N GLN A 406 -15.17 4.74 15.21
CA GLN A 406 -14.55 5.10 16.47
C GLN A 406 -15.41 6.07 17.29
N THR A 407 -15.92 7.15 16.68
CA THR A 407 -16.76 8.14 17.36
C THR A 407 -18.13 7.59 17.76
N LEU A 408 -18.73 6.69 16.99
CA LEU A 408 -19.96 6.00 17.40
C LEU A 408 -19.74 5.01 18.56
N ILE A 409 -18.60 4.32 18.62
CA ILE A 409 -18.24 3.49 19.78
C ILE A 409 -18.08 4.37 21.03
N TYR A 410 -17.42 5.53 20.91
CA TYR A 410 -17.31 6.48 22.02
C TYR A 410 -18.66 7.00 22.47
N THR A 411 -19.54 7.32 21.52
CA THR A 411 -20.92 7.75 21.79
C THR A 411 -21.67 6.71 22.60
N TYR A 412 -21.67 5.45 22.14
CA TYR A 412 -22.30 4.34 22.86
C TYR A 412 -21.73 4.15 24.28
N ALA A 413 -20.40 4.17 24.41
CA ALA A 413 -19.73 3.97 25.69
C ALA A 413 -20.09 5.08 26.70
N TYR A 414 -20.04 6.34 26.26
CA TYR A 414 -20.34 7.48 27.12
C TYR A 414 -21.82 7.56 27.51
N GLU A 415 -22.76 7.29 26.59
CA GLU A 415 -24.19 7.25 26.92
C GLU A 415 -24.50 6.16 27.96
N LYS A 416 -23.84 5.01 27.85
CA LYS A 416 -24.00 3.92 28.81
C LYS A 416 -23.42 4.25 30.20
N GLN A 417 -22.34 5.01 30.28
CA GLN A 417 -21.75 5.42 31.56
C GLN A 417 -22.47 6.61 32.21
N SER A 418 -22.88 7.60 31.41
CA SER A 418 -23.47 8.85 31.90
C SER A 418 -24.99 8.78 32.06
N GLY A 419 -25.67 7.87 31.36
CA GLY A 419 -27.12 7.82 31.26
C GLY A 419 -27.73 8.94 30.40
N LYS A 420 -26.91 9.81 29.78
CA LYS A 420 -27.38 10.81 28.81
C LYS A 420 -27.79 10.13 27.50
N LYS A 421 -28.70 10.77 26.77
CA LYS A 421 -29.12 10.40 25.42
C LYS A 421 -28.94 11.56 24.46
N GLY A 422 -28.92 11.29 23.16
CA GLY A 422 -28.74 12.30 22.13
C GLY A 422 -27.32 12.89 22.14
N VAL A 423 -26.32 12.10 22.54
CA VAL A 423 -24.91 12.53 22.49
C VAL A 423 -24.44 12.50 21.04
N GLU A 424 -24.05 13.64 20.49
CA GLU A 424 -23.68 13.75 19.08
C GLU A 424 -22.19 13.42 18.83
N PRO A 425 -21.88 12.54 17.86
CA PRO A 425 -20.50 12.30 17.43
C PRO A 425 -20.03 13.40 16.46
N ILE A 426 -18.99 14.12 16.86
CA ILE A 426 -18.40 15.22 16.10
C ILE A 426 -16.93 14.90 15.80
N LEU A 427 -16.51 15.18 14.57
CA LEU A 427 -15.14 14.94 14.12
C LEU A 427 -14.51 16.22 13.59
N PHE A 428 -13.42 16.66 14.23
CA PHE A 428 -12.66 17.83 13.81
C PHE A 428 -11.49 17.38 12.94
N VAL A 429 -11.74 17.32 11.62
CA VAL A 429 -10.71 16.98 10.62
C VAL A 429 -9.99 18.24 10.18
N VAL A 430 -8.85 18.53 10.80
CA VAL A 430 -8.18 19.84 10.67
C VAL A 430 -7.86 20.22 9.23
N LYS A 431 -7.54 19.24 8.37
CA LYS A 431 -7.23 19.48 6.95
C LYS A 431 -8.43 19.92 6.11
N THR A 432 -9.64 19.53 6.48
CA THR A 432 -10.86 19.81 5.69
C THR A 432 -11.81 20.78 6.38
N MET A 433 -11.69 20.96 7.71
CA MET A 433 -12.59 21.77 8.53
C MET A 433 -12.59 23.27 8.19
N ALA A 434 -11.67 23.74 7.34
CA ALA A 434 -11.74 25.10 6.77
C ALA A 434 -13.06 25.34 6.00
N ASP A 435 -13.75 24.28 5.57
CA ASP A 435 -15.07 24.34 4.93
C ASP A 435 -16.26 24.40 5.93
N GLY A 436 -15.98 24.39 7.24
CA GLY A 436 -16.97 24.50 8.32
C GLY A 436 -17.72 23.21 8.67
N ARG A 437 -17.45 22.08 7.99
CA ARG A 437 -18.14 20.80 8.25
C ARG A 437 -17.44 20.01 9.36
N VAL A 438 -18.22 19.60 10.36
CA VAL A 438 -17.74 18.81 11.52
C VAL A 438 -18.64 17.63 11.88
N HIS A 439 -19.87 17.62 11.35
CA HIS A 439 -20.82 16.53 11.57
C HIS A 439 -20.68 15.47 10.48
N PHE A 440 -20.88 14.21 10.86
CA PHE A 440 -21.03 13.15 9.87
C PHE A 440 -22.33 13.32 9.08
N GLN A 441 -22.30 12.99 7.78
CA GLN A 441 -23.43 13.17 6.87
C GLN A 441 -23.66 11.93 6.01
N SER A 442 -24.93 11.56 5.85
CA SER A 442 -25.36 10.61 4.82
C SER A 442 -26.29 11.30 3.84
N GLY A 443 -25.82 11.49 2.60
CA GLY A 443 -26.52 12.28 1.61
C GLY A 443 -26.75 13.72 2.09
N ARG A 444 -28.01 14.09 2.33
CA ARG A 444 -28.40 15.41 2.86
C ARG A 444 -28.68 15.41 4.37
N SER A 445 -28.65 14.24 5.00
CA SER A 445 -28.98 14.08 6.41
C SER A 445 -27.72 14.19 7.27
N THR A 446 -27.76 15.06 8.26
CA THR A 446 -26.72 15.18 9.29
C THR A 446 -26.96 14.15 10.39
N LEU A 447 -25.90 13.44 10.80
CA LEU A 447 -25.94 12.47 11.90
C LEU A 447 -26.08 13.17 13.25
N ALA A 448 -27.29 13.63 13.53
CA ALA A 448 -27.68 14.39 14.70
C ALA A 448 -29.15 14.08 15.05
N GLU A 449 -29.57 14.47 16.25
CA GLU A 449 -30.96 14.40 16.72
C GLU A 449 -31.66 13.05 16.39
N ALA A 450 -32.84 13.09 15.73
CA ALA A 450 -33.66 11.92 15.44
C ALA A 450 -32.96 10.90 14.52
N TYR A 451 -32.17 11.36 13.55
CA TYR A 451 -31.47 10.46 12.63
C TYR A 451 -30.37 9.67 13.35
N LEU A 452 -29.70 10.29 14.34
CA LEU A 452 -28.72 9.59 15.16
C LEU A 452 -29.37 8.45 15.99
N GLU A 453 -30.53 8.71 16.60
CA GLU A 453 -31.25 7.69 17.39
C GLU A 453 -31.78 6.53 16.52
N GLU A 454 -32.07 6.78 15.24
CA GLU A 454 -32.42 5.74 14.26
C GLU A 454 -31.22 4.86 13.88
N ILE A 455 -30.04 5.47 13.70
CA ILE A 455 -28.83 4.76 13.24
C ILE A 455 -28.15 3.97 14.37
N LYS A 456 -28.23 4.43 15.62
CA LYS A 456 -27.56 3.80 16.78
C LYS A 456 -27.87 2.30 16.94
N PRO A 457 -29.14 1.83 16.90
CA PRO A 457 -29.44 0.40 17.00
C PRO A 457 -28.85 -0.41 15.83
N LEU A 458 -28.90 0.13 14.61
CA LEU A 458 -28.35 -0.53 13.41
C LEU A 458 -26.83 -0.66 13.51
N PHE A 459 -26.15 0.41 13.93
CA PHE A 459 -24.72 0.42 14.17
C PHE A 459 -24.33 -0.61 15.24
N LEU A 460 -25.05 -0.64 16.35
CA LEU A 460 -24.76 -1.55 17.46
C LEU A 460 -24.91 -3.01 17.05
N ALA A 461 -25.95 -3.35 16.28
CA ALA A 461 -26.14 -4.69 15.74
C ALA A 461 -24.97 -5.13 14.85
N GLN A 462 -24.57 -4.29 13.88
CA GLN A 462 -23.42 -4.58 13.01
C GLN A 462 -22.10 -4.72 13.78
N LEU A 463 -21.90 -3.88 14.82
CA LEU A 463 -20.74 -3.98 15.69
C LEU A 463 -20.75 -5.27 16.51
N GLN A 464 -21.90 -5.67 17.04
CA GLN A 464 -22.07 -6.93 17.77
C GLN A 464 -21.79 -8.13 16.87
N ASP A 465 -22.26 -8.12 15.62
CA ASP A 465 -22.00 -9.18 14.64
C ASP A 465 -20.51 -9.31 14.34
N LYS A 466 -19.80 -8.19 14.15
CA LYS A 466 -18.35 -8.20 13.92
C LYS A 466 -17.56 -8.66 15.14
N ILE A 467 -18.02 -8.34 16.34
CA ILE A 467 -17.43 -8.85 17.57
C ILE A 467 -17.69 -10.35 17.70
N ALA A 468 -18.89 -10.83 17.38
CA ALA A 468 -19.19 -12.25 17.36
C ALA A 468 -18.28 -13.00 16.36
N GLU A 469 -18.09 -12.44 15.16
CA GLU A 469 -17.15 -12.97 14.15
C GLU A 469 -15.71 -13.07 14.68
N LEU A 470 -15.24 -12.08 15.44
CA LEU A 470 -13.90 -12.09 16.06
C LEU A 470 -13.73 -13.28 17.01
N PHE A 471 -14.78 -13.64 17.76
CA PHE A 471 -14.75 -14.70 18.76
C PHE A 471 -15.27 -16.06 18.26
N ASP A 472 -15.83 -16.14 17.05
CA ASP A 472 -16.30 -17.41 16.47
C ASP A 472 -15.13 -18.22 15.89
N VAL A 473 -14.91 -19.40 16.48
CA VAL A 473 -13.89 -20.39 16.13
C VAL A 473 -14.19 -21.17 14.84
N ASN A 474 -15.42 -21.12 14.33
CA ASN A 474 -15.81 -21.85 13.11
C ASN A 474 -15.66 -21.03 11.82
N VAL A 475 -15.35 -19.75 11.92
CA VAL A 475 -15.17 -18.85 10.77
C VAL A 475 -13.67 -18.58 10.57
N PRO A 476 -12.96 -19.40 9.76
CA PRO A 476 -11.66 -19.02 9.26
C PRO A 476 -11.81 -17.80 8.35
N PHE A 477 -10.84 -16.90 8.40
CA PHE A 477 -10.82 -15.71 7.55
C PHE A 477 -9.67 -15.79 6.54
N THR A 478 -9.98 -15.43 5.31
CA THR A 478 -9.04 -15.37 4.19
C THR A 478 -9.06 -13.93 3.64
N PRO A 479 -7.93 -13.20 3.65
CA PRO A 479 -7.91 -11.83 3.16
C PRO A 479 -8.07 -11.80 1.63
N GLY A 480 -8.70 -10.75 1.11
CA GLY A 480 -8.52 -10.37 -0.31
C GLY A 480 -7.11 -9.84 -0.58
N ARG A 481 -6.85 -9.27 -1.76
CA ARG A 481 -5.55 -8.64 -2.08
C ARG A 481 -5.20 -7.54 -1.07
N THR A 482 -4.23 -7.79 -0.20
CA THR A 482 -3.65 -6.82 0.78
C THR A 482 -2.17 -6.55 0.50
N ASP A 483 -1.71 -6.81 -0.73
CA ASP A 483 -0.31 -6.75 -1.16
C ASP A 483 0.22 -5.33 -1.40
N ALA A 484 -0.66 -4.33 -1.42
CA ALA A 484 -0.29 -2.92 -1.55
C ALA A 484 -0.96 -2.06 -0.46
N SER A 485 -0.15 -1.34 0.31
CA SER A 485 -0.62 -0.30 1.20
C SER A 485 -1.00 0.97 0.42
N GLN A 486 -1.80 1.86 1.04
CA GLN A 486 -2.13 3.15 0.44
C GLN A 486 -0.88 4.02 0.19
N GLU A 487 0.17 3.85 1.00
CA GLU A 487 1.44 4.56 0.88
C GLU A 487 2.29 4.03 -0.30
N GLN A 488 2.11 2.76 -0.66
CA GLN A 488 2.70 2.14 -1.84
C GLN A 488 1.90 2.42 -3.12
N THR A 489 0.75 3.09 -3.01
CA THR A 489 -0.18 3.36 -4.11
C THR A 489 -0.12 4.83 -4.51
N GLU A 490 0.59 5.13 -5.59
CA GLU A 490 0.58 6.46 -6.20
C GLU A 490 -0.71 6.64 -7.03
N VAL A 491 -1.69 7.35 -6.48
CA VAL A 491 -3.03 7.49 -7.08
C VAL A 491 -2.98 8.14 -8.47
N GLU A 492 -2.04 9.07 -8.69
CA GLU A 492 -1.86 9.74 -9.97
C GLU A 492 -1.37 8.79 -11.07
N SER A 493 -0.51 7.81 -10.74
CA SER A 493 -0.04 6.83 -11.72
C SER A 493 -1.13 5.81 -12.09
N ILE A 494 -2.01 5.46 -11.14
CA ILE A 494 -3.18 4.60 -11.40
C ILE A 494 -4.21 5.27 -12.31
N ALA A 495 -4.30 6.61 -12.32
CA ALA A 495 -5.22 7.32 -13.22
C ALA A 495 -4.89 7.06 -14.71
N PHE A 496 -3.62 6.79 -15.06
CA PHE A 496 -3.22 6.38 -16.41
C PHE A 496 -3.68 4.97 -16.79
N LEU A 497 -4.04 4.14 -15.80
CA LEU A 497 -4.55 2.78 -15.99
C LEU A 497 -6.08 2.73 -16.11
N GLU A 498 -6.76 3.89 -16.13
CA GLU A 498 -8.21 3.92 -16.31
C GLU A 498 -8.58 3.36 -17.69
N PRO A 499 -9.41 2.30 -17.77
CA PRO A 499 -9.70 1.64 -19.03
C PRO A 499 -10.45 2.58 -20.00
N LEU A 500 -10.28 2.37 -21.31
CA LEU A 500 -11.02 3.12 -22.33
C LEU A 500 -12.51 2.71 -22.39
N ALA A 501 -12.80 1.46 -22.07
CA ALA A 501 -14.14 0.90 -21.93
C ALA A 501 -14.12 -0.35 -21.03
N ASP A 502 -15.27 -0.64 -20.43
CA ASP A 502 -15.55 -1.87 -19.71
C ASP A 502 -16.99 -2.29 -19.98
N GLY A 503 -17.16 -3.23 -20.91
CA GLY A 503 -18.48 -3.75 -21.30
C GLY A 503 -19.22 -4.45 -20.16
N PHE A 504 -18.50 -5.03 -19.17
CA PHE A 504 -19.14 -5.67 -18.01
C PHE A 504 -19.78 -4.65 -17.07
N ARG A 505 -19.28 -3.41 -17.04
CA ARG A 505 -19.79 -2.31 -16.20
C ARG A 505 -20.63 -1.28 -16.97
N ASN A 506 -20.90 -1.53 -18.26
CA ASN A 506 -21.53 -0.55 -19.17
C ASN A 506 -20.76 0.77 -19.26
N TYR A 507 -19.43 0.72 -19.17
CA TYR A 507 -18.57 1.90 -19.20
C TYR A 507 -17.88 2.06 -20.56
N ARG A 508 -17.85 3.28 -21.10
CA ARG A 508 -17.10 3.63 -22.31
C ARG A 508 -16.79 5.14 -22.32
N LYS A 509 -15.52 5.51 -22.55
CA LYS A 509 -15.14 6.91 -22.78
C LYS A 509 -15.56 7.37 -24.18
N SER A 510 -15.78 8.66 -24.36
CA SER A 510 -15.99 9.26 -25.68
C SER A 510 -14.70 9.17 -26.51
N GLY A 511 -14.76 8.67 -27.75
CA GLY A 511 -13.62 8.64 -28.68
C GLY A 511 -13.15 7.30 -29.26
N PRO A 512 -13.39 6.10 -28.68
CA PRO A 512 -12.99 4.84 -29.32
C PRO A 512 -13.75 4.60 -30.63
N ARG A 513 -13.03 4.34 -31.73
CA ARG A 513 -13.61 3.98 -33.03
C ARG A 513 -14.19 2.56 -33.08
N ALA A 514 -13.77 1.69 -32.17
CA ALA A 514 -14.26 0.32 -32.08
C ALA A 514 -15.69 0.27 -31.52
N SER A 515 -16.45 -0.75 -31.91
CA SER A 515 -17.81 -0.93 -31.39
C SER A 515 -17.78 -1.45 -29.96
N THR A 516 -18.84 -1.17 -29.20
CA THR A 516 -18.96 -1.60 -27.80
C THR A 516 -18.90 -3.13 -27.64
N GLU A 517 -19.37 -3.92 -28.62
CA GLU A 517 -19.23 -5.38 -28.57
C GLU A 517 -17.77 -5.82 -28.72
N ALA A 518 -17.00 -5.20 -29.63
CA ALA A 518 -15.59 -5.51 -29.81
C ALA A 518 -14.78 -5.19 -28.55
N LEU A 519 -15.10 -4.07 -27.87
CA LEU A 519 -14.45 -3.69 -26.61
C LEU A 519 -14.82 -4.63 -25.45
N LEU A 520 -16.05 -5.16 -25.43
CA LEU A 520 -16.44 -6.21 -24.48
C LEU A 520 -15.62 -7.48 -24.70
N ILE A 521 -15.47 -7.92 -25.96
CA ILE A 521 -14.69 -9.12 -26.30
C ILE A 521 -13.22 -8.92 -25.95
N ASP A 522 -12.64 -7.77 -26.29
CA ASP A 522 -11.27 -7.41 -25.93
C ASP A 522 -11.05 -7.46 -24.41
N LYS A 523 -11.97 -6.88 -23.64
CA LYS A 523 -11.93 -6.94 -22.18
C LYS A 523 -12.05 -8.38 -21.65
N ALA A 524 -12.92 -9.19 -22.24
CA ALA A 524 -13.06 -10.60 -21.86
C ALA A 524 -11.77 -11.40 -22.17
N GLN A 525 -11.10 -11.10 -23.28
CA GLN A 525 -9.82 -11.71 -23.64
C GLN A 525 -8.71 -11.32 -22.65
N LEU A 526 -8.62 -10.03 -22.27
CA LEU A 526 -7.69 -9.58 -21.22
C LEU A 526 -7.95 -10.26 -19.88
N LEU A 527 -9.20 -10.65 -19.62
CA LEU A 527 -9.59 -11.41 -18.43
C LEU A 527 -9.51 -12.94 -18.63
N THR A 528 -8.94 -13.42 -19.74
CA THR A 528 -8.81 -14.86 -20.08
C THR A 528 -10.14 -15.63 -20.07
N LEU A 529 -11.26 -14.94 -20.28
CA LEU A 529 -12.60 -15.53 -20.25
C LEU A 529 -12.91 -16.22 -21.56
N THR A 530 -13.50 -17.41 -21.46
CA THR A 530 -14.14 -18.10 -22.58
C THR A 530 -15.49 -17.44 -22.90
N ALA A 531 -16.04 -17.70 -24.09
CA ALA A 531 -17.34 -17.15 -24.48
C ALA A 531 -18.48 -17.50 -23.49
N PRO A 532 -18.59 -18.74 -22.95
CA PRO A 532 -19.56 -19.04 -21.91
C PRO A 532 -19.35 -18.28 -20.60
N GLU A 533 -18.10 -18.15 -20.15
CA GLU A 533 -17.76 -17.41 -18.92
C GLU A 533 -18.06 -15.91 -19.05
N MET A 534 -17.70 -15.30 -20.18
CA MET A 534 -18.07 -13.91 -20.50
C MET A 534 -19.60 -13.73 -20.50
N THR A 535 -20.33 -14.68 -21.07
CA THR A 535 -21.80 -14.62 -21.18
C THR A 535 -22.45 -14.62 -19.81
N VAL A 536 -22.13 -15.61 -18.96
CA VAL A 536 -22.73 -15.69 -17.61
C VAL A 536 -22.31 -14.52 -16.75
N LEU A 537 -21.05 -14.10 -16.83
CA LEU A 537 -20.53 -12.96 -16.08
C LEU A 537 -21.33 -11.71 -16.43
N LEU A 538 -21.47 -11.36 -17.72
CA LEU A 538 -22.24 -10.18 -18.11
C LEU A 538 -23.71 -10.26 -17.63
N GLY A 539 -24.39 -11.38 -17.88
CA GLY A 539 -25.78 -11.54 -17.47
C GLY A 539 -25.98 -11.42 -15.95
N GLY A 540 -25.08 -11.98 -15.16
CA GLY A 540 -25.12 -11.89 -13.69
C GLY A 540 -24.83 -10.49 -13.16
N LEU A 541 -23.83 -9.81 -13.71
CA LEU A 541 -23.52 -8.43 -13.33
C LEU A 541 -24.66 -7.46 -13.70
N ARG A 542 -25.41 -7.73 -14.77
CA ARG A 542 -26.60 -6.95 -15.13
C ARG A 542 -27.74 -7.10 -14.14
N VAL A 543 -28.14 -8.33 -13.79
CA VAL A 543 -29.23 -8.54 -12.81
C VAL A 543 -28.85 -8.09 -11.40
N LEU A 544 -27.55 -8.06 -11.07
CA LEU A 544 -27.02 -7.48 -9.84
C LEU A 544 -26.98 -5.94 -9.85
N ASN A 545 -27.35 -5.30 -10.96
CA ASN A 545 -27.42 -3.85 -11.12
C ASN A 545 -26.11 -3.13 -10.83
N ILE A 546 -25.00 -3.67 -11.35
CA ILE A 546 -23.68 -3.08 -11.20
C ILE A 546 -23.23 -2.34 -12.47
N ASN A 547 -24.05 -1.41 -12.97
CA ASN A 547 -23.59 -0.44 -13.97
C ASN A 547 -22.73 0.65 -13.30
N PHE A 548 -21.78 1.24 -14.04
CA PHE A 548 -20.82 2.19 -13.47
C PHE A 548 -21.47 3.50 -12.99
N ASP A 549 -22.51 3.94 -13.71
CA ASP A 549 -23.25 5.19 -13.51
C ASP A 549 -24.58 4.99 -12.75
N GLY A 550 -24.88 3.74 -12.36
CA GLY A 550 -26.15 3.38 -11.75
C GLY A 550 -27.35 3.37 -12.71
N SER A 551 -27.12 3.42 -14.03
CA SER A 551 -28.19 3.31 -15.03
C SER A 551 -28.87 1.94 -15.02
N ALA A 552 -30.10 1.86 -15.54
CA ALA A 552 -30.86 0.62 -15.66
C ALA A 552 -30.59 -0.15 -16.98
N HIS A 553 -29.55 0.22 -17.73
CA HIS A 553 -29.24 -0.40 -19.01
C HIS A 553 -28.87 -1.87 -18.86
N GLY A 554 -29.55 -2.74 -19.61
CA GLY A 554 -29.30 -4.17 -19.64
C GLY A 554 -29.76 -4.95 -18.40
N VAL A 555 -30.37 -4.32 -17.39
CA VAL A 555 -30.66 -4.98 -16.10
C VAL A 555 -31.68 -6.12 -16.22
N PHE A 556 -32.62 -6.04 -17.18
CA PHE A 556 -33.53 -7.11 -17.62
C PHE A 556 -34.04 -8.04 -16.50
N THR A 557 -34.41 -7.48 -15.35
CA THR A 557 -35.03 -8.20 -14.23
C THR A 557 -35.95 -7.25 -13.46
N LYS A 558 -36.94 -7.83 -12.78
CA LYS A 558 -37.82 -7.10 -11.84
C LYS A 558 -37.31 -7.14 -10.40
N THR A 559 -36.27 -7.93 -10.13
CA THR A 559 -35.64 -8.01 -8.79
C THR A 559 -34.14 -7.71 -8.87
N PRO A 560 -33.75 -6.45 -9.16
CA PRO A 560 -32.33 -6.06 -9.20
C PRO A 560 -31.63 -6.39 -7.87
N GLY A 561 -30.38 -6.86 -7.95
CA GLY A 561 -29.58 -7.26 -6.78
C GLY A 561 -29.74 -8.73 -6.39
N LYS A 562 -30.60 -9.50 -7.07
CA LYS A 562 -30.67 -10.97 -6.92
C LYS A 562 -30.06 -11.66 -8.13
N LEU A 563 -29.14 -12.59 -7.89
CA LEU A 563 -28.52 -13.39 -8.95
C LEU A 563 -29.53 -14.39 -9.52
N THR A 564 -30.03 -14.12 -10.72
CA THR A 564 -31.04 -14.90 -11.45
C THR A 564 -30.69 -14.95 -12.94
N ASN A 565 -31.21 -15.93 -13.69
CA ASN A 565 -30.99 -16.02 -15.14
C ASN A 565 -31.92 -15.09 -15.96
N ASP A 566 -32.63 -14.17 -15.30
CA ASP A 566 -33.63 -13.27 -15.88
C ASP A 566 -33.11 -12.47 -17.08
N PHE A 567 -31.83 -12.09 -17.07
CA PHE A 567 -31.21 -11.38 -18.19
C PHE A 567 -31.41 -12.11 -19.52
N PHE A 568 -31.12 -13.43 -19.56
CA PHE A 568 -31.22 -14.22 -20.78
C PHE A 568 -32.66 -14.49 -21.17
N VAL A 569 -33.52 -14.79 -20.18
CA VAL A 569 -34.96 -15.02 -20.39
C VAL A 569 -35.61 -13.80 -21.05
N ASN A 570 -35.32 -12.61 -20.54
CA ASN A 570 -35.91 -11.36 -21.05
C ASN A 570 -35.22 -10.83 -22.32
N LEU A 571 -33.92 -11.08 -22.50
CA LEU A 571 -33.21 -10.72 -23.74
C LEU A 571 -33.75 -11.50 -24.95
N LEU A 572 -34.06 -12.78 -24.77
CA LEU A 572 -34.52 -13.67 -25.84
C LEU A 572 -36.05 -13.72 -25.99
N ASP A 573 -36.77 -12.95 -25.17
CA ASP A 573 -38.22 -12.85 -25.29
C ASP A 573 -38.62 -12.12 -26.60
N MET A 574 -39.26 -12.87 -27.49
CA MET A 574 -39.73 -12.40 -28.78
C MET A 574 -40.84 -11.34 -28.67
N SER A 575 -41.44 -11.18 -27.50
CA SER A 575 -42.40 -10.10 -27.22
C SER A 575 -41.74 -8.72 -27.25
N THR A 576 -40.42 -8.63 -27.04
CA THR A 576 -39.67 -7.37 -27.02
C THR A 576 -39.09 -7.05 -28.41
N GLY A 577 -39.33 -5.82 -28.88
CA GLY A 577 -38.69 -5.23 -30.04
C GLY A 577 -37.64 -4.19 -29.62
N TRP A 578 -36.54 -4.07 -30.34
CA TRP A 578 -35.45 -3.14 -30.02
C TRP A 578 -35.32 -2.04 -31.08
N LYS A 579 -35.24 -0.79 -30.65
CA LYS A 579 -35.02 0.37 -31.52
C LYS A 579 -33.91 1.27 -30.96
N ALA A 580 -32.96 1.67 -31.81
CA ALA A 580 -31.92 2.60 -31.41
C ALA A 580 -32.51 3.96 -31.02
N ILE A 581 -32.00 4.54 -29.92
CA ILE A 581 -32.46 5.84 -29.38
C ILE A 581 -31.73 7.01 -30.06
N ALA A 582 -30.51 6.79 -30.54
CA ALA A 582 -29.66 7.79 -31.18
C ALA A 582 -28.98 7.26 -32.45
N GLU A 583 -28.44 8.18 -33.27
CA GLU A 583 -27.75 7.85 -34.53
C GLU A 583 -26.46 7.06 -34.32
N ASP A 584 -25.82 7.19 -33.15
CA ASP A 584 -24.63 6.42 -32.77
C ASP A 584 -24.92 4.92 -32.57
N ARG A 585 -26.21 4.56 -32.45
CA ARG A 585 -26.70 3.19 -32.23
C ARG A 585 -26.05 2.52 -31.02
N GLU A 586 -25.72 3.28 -29.98
CA GLU A 586 -25.11 2.76 -28.75
C GLU A 586 -26.16 2.36 -27.70
N LEU A 587 -27.28 3.09 -27.67
CA LEU A 587 -28.39 2.85 -26.75
C LEU A 587 -29.65 2.45 -27.50
N TYR A 588 -30.37 1.46 -26.95
CA TYR A 588 -31.58 0.91 -27.50
C TYR A 588 -32.70 0.92 -26.48
N LEU A 589 -33.91 1.23 -26.96
CA LEU A 589 -35.15 1.11 -26.23
C LEU A 589 -35.84 -0.19 -26.64
N GLY A 590 -36.14 -1.02 -25.65
CA GLY A 590 -36.95 -2.23 -25.79
C GLY A 590 -38.42 -1.90 -25.58
N PHE A 591 -39.27 -2.26 -26.52
CA PHE A 591 -40.72 -2.06 -26.45
C PHE A 591 -41.48 -3.39 -26.60
N GLU A 592 -42.60 -3.53 -25.90
CA GLU A 592 -43.49 -4.67 -26.08
C GLU A 592 -44.18 -4.55 -27.45
N ARG A 593 -43.98 -5.53 -28.34
CA ARG A 593 -44.46 -5.49 -29.73
C ARG A 593 -45.99 -5.37 -29.84
N ALA A 594 -46.73 -5.87 -28.86
CA ALA A 594 -48.19 -5.83 -28.87
C ALA A 594 -48.76 -4.45 -28.46
N THR A 595 -48.06 -3.69 -27.62
CA THR A 595 -48.58 -2.46 -27.02
C THR A 595 -47.74 -1.22 -27.32
N GLU A 596 -46.57 -1.39 -27.94
CA GLU A 596 -45.53 -0.38 -28.16
C GLU A 596 -45.03 0.33 -26.88
N LYS A 597 -45.32 -0.24 -25.70
CA LYS A 597 -44.88 0.34 -24.42
C LYS A 597 -43.41 0.05 -24.17
N PRO A 598 -42.62 1.02 -23.69
CA PRO A 598 -41.23 0.81 -23.32
C PRO A 598 -41.14 -0.12 -22.10
N VAL A 599 -40.27 -1.12 -22.17
CA VAL A 599 -40.08 -2.13 -21.12
C VAL A 599 -38.65 -2.13 -20.59
N TRP A 600 -37.66 -2.01 -21.48
CA TRP A 600 -36.24 -2.13 -21.14
C TRP A 600 -35.39 -1.10 -21.88
N THR A 601 -34.18 -0.86 -21.37
CA THR A 601 -33.13 -0.14 -22.10
C THR A 601 -31.88 -1.01 -22.14
N ALA A 602 -31.10 -0.93 -23.21
CA ALA A 602 -29.95 -1.80 -23.43
C ALA A 602 -28.84 -1.07 -24.18
N THR A 603 -27.61 -1.50 -23.94
CA THR A 603 -26.46 -1.11 -24.76
C THR A 603 -26.19 -2.17 -25.82
N ARG A 604 -25.30 -1.84 -26.75
CA ARG A 604 -24.72 -2.80 -27.70
C ARG A 604 -24.07 -4.01 -27.02
N ALA A 605 -23.44 -3.81 -25.84
CA ALA A 605 -22.83 -4.91 -25.07
C ALA A 605 -23.88 -5.94 -24.63
N ASP A 606 -25.13 -5.52 -24.42
CA ASP A 606 -26.20 -6.41 -23.97
C ASP A 606 -26.84 -7.13 -25.17
N LEU A 607 -27.14 -6.38 -26.24
CA LEU A 607 -27.86 -6.91 -27.40
C LEU A 607 -27.03 -7.83 -28.29
N VAL A 608 -25.70 -7.81 -28.18
CA VAL A 608 -24.83 -8.75 -28.92
C VAL A 608 -25.15 -10.20 -28.59
N PHE A 609 -25.54 -10.50 -27.35
CA PHE A 609 -25.93 -11.84 -26.93
C PHE A 609 -27.27 -12.30 -27.54
N GLY A 610 -28.08 -11.36 -28.05
CA GLY A 610 -29.30 -11.68 -28.79
C GLY A 610 -29.11 -11.71 -30.32
N SER A 611 -28.06 -11.08 -30.83
CA SER A 611 -27.90 -10.82 -32.28
C SER A 611 -26.73 -11.56 -32.93
N HIS A 612 -25.68 -11.91 -32.17
CA HIS A 612 -24.55 -12.69 -32.66
C HIS A 612 -24.80 -14.19 -32.50
N ALA A 613 -24.70 -14.97 -33.58
CA ALA A 613 -25.14 -16.37 -33.61
C ALA A 613 -24.52 -17.24 -32.50
N GLU A 614 -23.20 -17.12 -32.25
CA GLU A 614 -22.50 -17.93 -31.24
C GLU A 614 -22.88 -17.55 -29.81
N LEU A 615 -22.94 -16.24 -29.50
CA LEU A 615 -23.29 -15.76 -28.16
C LEU A 615 -24.77 -16.00 -27.86
N ARG A 616 -25.61 -15.94 -28.90
CA ARG A 616 -27.02 -16.28 -28.82
C ARG A 616 -27.24 -17.75 -28.48
N ALA A 617 -26.50 -18.66 -29.12
CA ALA A 617 -26.59 -20.09 -28.79
C ALA A 617 -26.26 -20.35 -27.32
N ILE A 618 -25.27 -19.65 -26.75
CA ILE A 618 -24.91 -19.75 -25.33
C ILE A 618 -26.01 -19.12 -24.44
N ALA A 619 -26.52 -17.95 -24.82
CA ALA A 619 -27.61 -17.28 -24.09
C ALA A 619 -28.88 -18.15 -24.05
N GLU A 620 -29.20 -18.85 -25.13
CA GLU A 620 -30.35 -19.76 -25.23
C GLU A 620 -30.24 -20.91 -24.22
N VAL A 621 -29.04 -21.44 -23.97
CA VAL A 621 -28.82 -22.45 -22.93
C VAL A 621 -29.21 -21.90 -21.55
N TYR A 622 -28.76 -20.69 -21.20
CA TYR A 622 -29.05 -20.08 -19.89
C TYR A 622 -30.47 -19.51 -19.76
N ALA A 623 -31.18 -19.29 -20.86
CA ALA A 623 -32.58 -18.87 -20.87
C ALA A 623 -33.58 -20.01 -20.65
N THR A 624 -33.14 -21.28 -20.71
CA THR A 624 -34.01 -22.43 -20.42
C THR A 624 -34.52 -22.42 -18.97
N ALA A 625 -35.71 -22.97 -18.75
CA ALA A 625 -36.40 -22.89 -17.46
C ALA A 625 -35.65 -23.61 -16.32
N ASP A 626 -34.86 -24.63 -16.65
CA ASP A 626 -34.05 -25.46 -15.75
C ASP A 626 -32.59 -24.99 -15.60
N ALA A 627 -32.17 -23.95 -16.32
CA ALA A 627 -30.78 -23.45 -16.26
C ALA A 627 -30.46 -22.56 -15.05
N LYS A 628 -31.40 -22.33 -14.12
CA LYS A 628 -31.19 -21.44 -12.95
C LYS A 628 -29.98 -21.83 -12.11
N ASP A 629 -29.92 -23.08 -11.68
CA ASP A 629 -28.82 -23.56 -10.82
C ASP A 629 -27.50 -23.62 -11.58
N LYS A 630 -27.56 -24.01 -12.87
CA LYS A 630 -26.39 -24.02 -13.75
C LYS A 630 -25.83 -22.61 -13.94
N PHE A 631 -26.68 -21.63 -14.22
CA PHE A 631 -26.29 -20.22 -14.36
C PHE A 631 -25.61 -19.70 -13.10
N ILE A 632 -26.18 -19.96 -11.91
CA ILE A 632 -25.58 -19.51 -10.64
C ILE A 632 -24.20 -20.15 -10.47
N LYS A 633 -24.08 -21.46 -10.68
CA LYS A 633 -22.81 -22.18 -10.55
C LYS A 633 -21.75 -21.65 -11.51
N ASP A 634 -22.11 -21.46 -12.77
CA ASP A 634 -21.17 -21.01 -13.81
C ASP A 634 -20.83 -19.52 -13.63
N PHE A 635 -21.76 -18.69 -13.17
CA PHE A 635 -21.50 -17.31 -12.77
C PHE A 635 -20.50 -17.25 -11.62
N VAL A 636 -20.70 -18.04 -10.56
CA VAL A 636 -19.77 -18.09 -9.42
C VAL A 636 -18.39 -18.52 -9.89
N ALA A 637 -18.29 -19.55 -10.74
CA ALA A 637 -17.01 -19.99 -11.29
C ALA A 637 -16.32 -18.90 -12.11
N ALA A 638 -17.04 -18.22 -13.00
CA ALA A 638 -16.50 -17.12 -13.80
C ALA A 638 -16.10 -15.91 -12.94
N TRP A 639 -16.91 -15.56 -11.94
CA TRP A 639 -16.62 -14.48 -10.98
C TRP A 639 -15.37 -14.81 -10.16
N THR A 640 -15.29 -16.00 -9.57
CA THR A 640 -14.12 -16.47 -8.83
C THR A 640 -12.87 -16.46 -9.71
N LYS A 641 -12.96 -16.93 -10.96
CA LYS A 641 -11.86 -16.85 -11.92
C LYS A 641 -11.39 -15.41 -12.09
N VAL A 642 -12.29 -14.46 -12.38
CA VAL A 642 -11.92 -13.04 -12.56
C VAL A 642 -11.28 -12.45 -11.31
N MET A 643 -11.86 -12.72 -10.13
CA MET A 643 -11.33 -12.23 -8.85
C MET A 643 -9.94 -12.80 -8.53
N ASN A 644 -9.60 -13.94 -9.13
CA ASN A 644 -8.32 -14.62 -8.99
C ASN A 644 -7.42 -14.46 -10.23
N LEU A 645 -7.79 -13.64 -11.22
CA LEU A 645 -6.87 -13.33 -12.32
C LEU A 645 -5.67 -12.57 -11.76
N ASP A 646 -4.48 -12.88 -12.28
CA ASP A 646 -3.22 -12.33 -11.79
C ASP A 646 -2.85 -12.80 -10.36
N ARG A 647 -3.61 -13.75 -9.79
CA ARG A 647 -3.26 -14.55 -8.59
C ARG A 647 -2.59 -15.86 -9.03
N PHE A 648 -1.30 -15.77 -9.37
CA PHE A 648 -0.49 -16.93 -9.76
C PHE A 648 -0.30 -17.97 -8.63
N ASP A 649 -0.80 -17.68 -7.42
CA ASP A 649 -0.82 -18.54 -6.25
C ASP A 649 -2.03 -19.50 -6.19
N LEU A 650 -3.05 -19.30 -7.02
CA LEU A 650 -4.31 -20.07 -7.00
C LEU A 650 -4.51 -21.01 -8.21
N ALA A 651 -3.57 -21.03 -9.17
CA ALA A 651 -3.67 -21.74 -10.45
C ALA A 651 -2.95 -23.09 -10.47
#